data_AF-A0A9C5Z5S1-F1
#
_entry.id   AF-A0A9C5Z5S1-F1
#
_cell.length_a   1.000
_cell.length_b   1.000
_cell.length_c   1.000
_cell.angle_alpha   90.00
_cell.angle_beta   90.00
_cell.angle_gamma   90.00
#
_symmetry.space_group_name_H-M   'P 1'
#
loop_
_entity.id
_entity.type
_entity.pdbx_description
1 polymer ?
#
loop_
_entity_poly.entity_id
_entity_poly.type
_entity_poly.pdbx_seq_one_letter_code
_entity_poly.pdbx_strand_id
1 'polypeptide(L)'
;MPDNSAKFNADLHLDIPKWINSEYFEKILRKDFQCFKKILKFTIIPASPPGENYTSIMMRVKMDFEMEDGFTQQKSYIMKTMLDNGRKGNYVNTLNLFPKEKLMYESILPQLEALYEERGSKVKFAPRCHWIEDNSGQITLVLADLKTKKFRNINRLKGFDMLHIKKVLEKLAEFHAASAVLMERNGSIPHEFQNIYLPVNYHKSKSYQARIRSYKSAMSLWGLEDYEKYSNFIPSAEQYMKATMHCHHGDPSEFKVLNHGDFWSSNIMLNYLSNATNANTDINQIRFVDFQMCKWSNPALDLWELIICSVESNLRIKHFDYFLRIYHSHLQKCLAFLHYPKPLPLLRDLHISMLRYGFWAYYNTFNHLVLILMPDKEASLLRLMQSGEEGDKFRMKAYTNPLYVRAVLDIFPFLYRKGLLDFSDRSRCLSYICLFHMGTGTKDYTPPDWLTVEFLQDVLREYFKDDTDTLEVHNMKVGAAAVTSSKGSGGEKVHHGFASEMHCAILQLKRNHALSKFSVILKVHPKGLTGVLAHKSKLFKREIMTYKEIIPRVEELLTGINDRIKIAPACYYTTEVPEPFLILEDMHRSGYENFEKRRLLNLEYVLLTVRKLAKLHACSAVIARENPRIMEIFEEPPISRHPDRKDFLEFFPVNMRCVAEEISHWPGYEKITEKLFKLSENVIEKAVEMYENQAKRFRVFNIADLWIDNLMFRMNNETQEPDDVMLFDYQLCYYGSPAVDLNYLLYGSVNENVRKVHLKYIVSEYHHILKETLEKLNYNGFIPSLKDITIDMIRNSLQGVIAATCLTPIIFMEKDGYDNLEYLISLNEQGNQIRRENVENPKYRTFLQRTIKEFELSGFLDF
;
A
#
# COMPACT_ATOMS: atom_id res chain seq x y z
N MET A 1 11.30 -14.75 -34.69
CA MET A 1 11.78 -13.49 -35.31
C MET A 1 13.28 -13.55 -35.54
N PRO A 2 13.83 -12.80 -36.51
CA PRO A 2 15.28 -12.56 -36.62
C PRO A 2 15.79 -11.78 -35.39
N ASP A 3 17.12 -11.76 -35.18
CA ASP A 3 17.71 -10.99 -34.10
C ASP A 3 17.66 -9.48 -34.42
N ASN A 4 17.11 -8.69 -33.50
CA ASN A 4 17.04 -7.24 -33.60
C ASN A 4 18.29 -6.56 -33.00
N SER A 5 19.22 -7.29 -32.38
CA SER A 5 20.50 -6.75 -31.89
C SER A 5 21.23 -5.96 -32.98
N ALA A 6 21.30 -6.53 -34.20
CA ALA A 6 21.91 -5.93 -35.37
C ALA A 6 21.27 -4.58 -35.83
N LYS A 7 20.13 -4.16 -35.27
CA LYS A 7 19.46 -2.88 -35.59
C LYS A 7 19.96 -1.68 -34.80
N PHE A 8 20.81 -1.86 -33.79
CA PHE A 8 21.49 -0.77 -33.10
C PHE A 8 22.83 -0.47 -33.79
N ASN A 9 23.28 0.79 -33.79
CA ASN A 9 24.56 1.13 -34.42
C ASN A 9 25.74 0.55 -33.59
N ALA A 10 26.75 0.02 -34.28
CA ALA A 10 27.91 -0.62 -33.67
C ALA A 10 29.22 0.15 -33.94
N ASP A 11 29.24 1.03 -34.95
CA ASP A 11 30.43 1.79 -35.33
C ASP A 11 30.60 3.00 -34.41
N LEU A 12 31.70 3.01 -33.66
CA LEU A 12 32.01 4.00 -32.62
C LEU A 12 32.78 5.23 -33.14
N HIS A 13 32.93 5.37 -34.46
CA HIS A 13 33.39 6.61 -35.07
C HIS A 13 32.20 7.54 -35.32
N LEU A 14 32.21 8.70 -34.68
CA LEU A 14 31.16 9.71 -34.79
C LEU A 14 31.32 10.49 -36.11
N ASP A 15 30.89 9.89 -37.21
CA ASP A 15 30.91 10.54 -38.54
C ASP A 15 29.85 11.65 -38.61
N ILE A 16 30.31 12.88 -38.79
CA ILE A 16 29.50 14.09 -38.68
C ILE A 16 28.88 14.40 -40.05
N PRO A 17 27.54 14.45 -40.18
CA PRO A 17 26.88 14.85 -41.43
C PRO A 17 27.39 16.21 -41.94
N LYS A 18 27.80 16.29 -43.21
CA LYS A 18 28.51 17.45 -43.81
C LYS A 18 27.74 18.78 -43.77
N TRP A 19 26.42 18.75 -43.59
CA TRP A 19 25.59 19.94 -43.41
C TRP A 19 25.75 20.61 -42.03
N ILE A 20 26.40 19.92 -41.08
CA ILE A 20 26.66 20.41 -39.73
C ILE A 20 28.01 21.13 -39.70
N ASN A 21 27.98 22.41 -40.08
CA ASN A 21 29.15 23.24 -40.31
C ASN A 21 28.94 24.66 -39.75
N SER A 22 29.91 25.57 -39.93
CA SER A 22 29.83 26.95 -39.46
C SER A 22 28.66 27.73 -40.05
N GLU A 23 28.37 27.58 -41.35
CA GLU A 23 27.29 28.30 -42.04
C GLU A 23 25.91 27.95 -41.48
N TYR A 24 25.70 26.68 -41.09
CA TYR A 24 24.49 26.26 -40.39
C TYR A 24 24.32 27.01 -39.05
N PHE A 25 25.40 27.14 -38.28
CA PHE A 25 25.36 27.79 -36.97
C PHE A 25 25.35 29.32 -37.02
N GLU A 26 25.81 29.97 -38.10
CA GLU A 26 25.65 31.43 -38.26
C GLU A 26 24.18 31.85 -38.16
N LYS A 27 23.25 31.08 -38.76
CA LYS A 27 21.80 31.32 -38.69
C LYS A 27 21.29 31.31 -37.25
N ILE A 28 21.82 30.40 -36.43
CA ILE A 28 21.47 30.23 -35.02
C ILE A 28 22.08 31.37 -34.19
N LEU A 29 23.33 31.75 -34.45
CA LEU A 29 23.99 32.85 -33.75
C LEU A 29 23.33 34.20 -34.05
N ARG A 30 22.93 34.48 -35.31
CA ARG A 30 22.17 35.70 -35.68
C ARG A 30 20.80 35.81 -34.97
N LYS A 31 20.18 34.68 -34.60
CA LYS A 31 18.95 34.64 -33.78
C LYS A 31 19.21 34.86 -32.29
N ASP A 32 20.34 34.40 -31.78
CA ASP A 32 20.72 34.48 -30.36
C ASP A 32 21.44 35.80 -30.00
N PHE A 33 22.09 36.44 -30.98
CA PHE A 33 22.92 37.63 -30.86
C PHE A 33 22.66 38.56 -32.05
N GLN A 34 22.02 39.71 -31.82
CA GLN A 34 21.64 40.65 -32.89
C GLN A 34 22.86 41.17 -33.67
N CYS A 35 23.91 41.60 -32.96
CA CYS A 35 25.14 42.13 -33.55
C CYS A 35 26.20 41.06 -33.84
N PHE A 36 25.79 39.88 -34.32
CA PHE A 36 26.72 38.82 -34.75
C PHE A 36 27.32 39.13 -36.13
N LYS A 37 28.66 39.10 -36.23
CA LYS A 37 29.39 39.39 -37.46
C LYS A 37 29.73 38.11 -38.24
N LYS A 38 30.58 37.24 -37.68
CA LYS A 38 31.06 35.99 -38.28
C LYS A 38 31.61 35.02 -37.23
N ILE A 39 31.64 33.72 -37.53
CA ILE A 39 32.39 32.73 -36.74
C ILE A 39 33.90 32.87 -37.03
N LEU A 40 34.73 32.85 -35.99
CA LEU A 40 36.20 32.85 -36.07
C LEU A 40 36.79 31.44 -35.93
N LYS A 41 36.18 30.62 -35.07
CA LYS A 41 36.57 29.23 -34.82
C LYS A 41 35.33 28.36 -34.62
N PHE A 42 35.34 27.19 -35.25
CA PHE A 42 34.27 26.20 -35.14
C PHE A 42 34.88 24.87 -34.71
N THR A 43 34.28 24.17 -33.74
CA THR A 43 34.80 22.89 -33.25
C THR A 43 33.66 22.00 -32.75
N ILE A 44 33.49 20.84 -33.37
CA ILE A 44 32.54 19.81 -32.95
C ILE A 44 33.29 18.71 -32.17
N ILE A 45 32.74 18.30 -31.03
CA ILE A 45 33.16 17.10 -30.30
C ILE A 45 31.92 16.29 -29.86
N PRO A 46 32.04 14.98 -29.57
CA PRO A 46 30.95 14.21 -28.98
C PRO A 46 30.38 14.87 -27.71
N ALA A 47 29.06 14.88 -27.54
CA ALA A 47 28.44 15.46 -26.35
C ALA A 47 28.68 14.61 -25.09
N SER A 48 28.71 13.29 -25.29
CA SER A 48 28.63 12.17 -24.33
C SER A 48 29.66 11.07 -24.69
N PRO A 49 29.98 10.16 -23.75
CA PRO A 49 30.83 8.99 -23.97
C PRO A 49 30.40 8.04 -25.12
N PRO A 50 31.35 7.26 -25.66
CA PRO A 50 31.08 6.05 -26.45
C PRO A 50 30.04 5.15 -25.77
N GLY A 51 28.98 4.77 -26.49
CA GLY A 51 27.98 3.81 -26.00
C GLY A 51 26.79 4.38 -25.22
N GLU A 52 26.63 5.71 -25.12
CA GLU A 52 25.42 6.32 -24.53
C GLU A 52 24.38 6.74 -25.59
N ASN A 53 24.80 7.07 -26.81
CA ASN A 53 23.94 7.64 -27.86
C ASN A 53 23.27 6.56 -28.75
N TYR A 54 22.28 5.83 -28.23
CA TYR A 54 21.63 4.73 -28.97
C TYR A 54 20.61 5.17 -30.04
N THR A 55 20.01 6.35 -29.89
CA THR A 55 18.86 6.82 -30.70
C THR A 55 19.16 8.08 -31.53
N SER A 56 20.29 8.73 -31.34
CA SER A 56 20.56 10.06 -31.90
C SER A 56 22.05 10.33 -32.11
N ILE A 57 22.37 11.30 -32.98
CA ILE A 57 23.70 11.91 -33.03
C ILE A 57 23.68 13.10 -32.07
N MET A 58 24.39 12.99 -30.93
CA MET A 58 24.49 14.08 -29.95
C MET A 58 25.92 14.64 -29.86
N MET A 59 26.05 15.93 -30.15
CA MET A 59 27.32 16.65 -30.33
C MET A 59 27.36 17.93 -29.51
N ARG A 60 28.57 18.35 -29.13
CA ARG A 60 28.84 19.65 -28.52
C ARG A 60 29.57 20.52 -29.54
N VAL A 61 28.93 21.62 -29.93
CA VAL A 61 29.45 22.56 -30.92
C VAL A 61 29.96 23.80 -30.19
N LYS A 62 31.28 23.97 -30.18
CA LYS A 62 31.97 25.12 -29.60
C LYS A 62 32.33 26.11 -30.71
N MET A 63 32.10 27.39 -30.44
CA MET A 63 32.36 28.47 -31.39
C MET A 63 32.96 29.68 -30.69
N ASP A 64 34.02 30.21 -31.28
CA ASP A 64 34.53 31.56 -31.00
C ASP A 64 34.10 32.45 -32.18
N PHE A 65 33.51 33.62 -31.93
CA PHE A 65 32.90 34.46 -32.95
C PHE A 65 33.06 35.96 -32.68
N GLU A 66 33.10 36.73 -33.76
CA GLU A 66 33.25 38.19 -33.74
C GLU A 66 31.86 38.85 -33.72
N MET A 67 31.71 39.90 -32.93
CA MET A 67 30.56 40.80 -32.91
C MET A 67 30.81 42.01 -33.82
N GLU A 68 29.78 42.77 -34.16
CA GLU A 68 29.89 43.96 -35.05
C GLU A 68 30.80 45.05 -34.47
N ASP A 69 30.81 45.19 -33.14
CA ASP A 69 31.70 46.07 -32.36
C ASP A 69 33.17 45.60 -32.31
N GLY A 70 33.48 44.43 -32.87
CA GLY A 70 34.82 43.82 -32.89
C GLY A 70 35.17 42.99 -31.67
N PHE A 71 34.33 42.93 -30.62
CA PHE A 71 34.58 42.04 -29.49
C PHE A 71 34.36 40.57 -29.89
N THR A 72 35.20 39.69 -29.35
CA THR A 72 35.06 38.23 -29.54
C THR A 72 34.31 37.60 -28.37
N GLN A 73 33.35 36.73 -28.68
CA GLN A 73 32.62 35.92 -27.70
C GLN A 73 32.80 34.42 -27.96
N GLN A 74 32.56 33.60 -26.93
CA GLN A 74 32.56 32.13 -27.03
C GLN A 74 31.17 31.57 -26.68
N LYS A 75 30.72 30.57 -27.45
CA LYS A 75 29.46 29.84 -27.21
C LYS A 75 29.69 28.33 -27.29
N SER A 76 28.90 27.57 -26.52
CA SER A 76 28.79 26.11 -26.63
C SER A 76 27.31 25.74 -26.67
N TYR A 77 26.93 24.92 -27.65
CA TYR A 77 25.60 24.31 -27.74
C TYR A 77 25.72 22.78 -27.71
N ILE A 78 24.65 22.11 -27.29
CA ILE A 78 24.43 20.69 -27.54
C ILE A 78 23.48 20.57 -28.73
N MET A 79 23.90 19.88 -29.77
CA MET A 79 23.10 19.55 -30.94
C MET A 79 22.68 18.08 -30.88
N LYS A 80 21.40 17.79 -31.06
CA LYS A 80 20.82 16.45 -31.13
C LYS A 80 20.04 16.32 -32.44
N THR A 81 20.35 15.32 -33.26
CA THR A 81 19.67 15.07 -34.54
C THR A 81 19.49 13.57 -34.78
N MET A 82 18.54 13.19 -35.62
CA MET A 82 18.24 11.78 -35.93
C MET A 82 19.41 11.08 -36.65
N LEU A 83 19.45 9.74 -36.56
CA LEU A 83 20.36 8.90 -37.34
C LEU A 83 19.89 8.81 -38.81
N ASP A 84 20.83 8.88 -39.75
CA ASP A 84 20.56 8.76 -41.19
C ASP A 84 19.75 7.48 -41.51
N ASN A 85 18.82 7.55 -42.47
CA ASN A 85 17.96 6.41 -42.84
C ASN A 85 18.74 5.13 -43.20
N GLY A 86 19.91 5.27 -43.85
CA GLY A 86 20.82 4.17 -44.15
C GLY A 86 21.56 3.59 -42.92
N ARG A 87 21.70 4.37 -41.84
CA ARG A 87 22.36 4.00 -40.58
C ARG A 87 21.39 3.42 -39.57
N LYS A 88 20.46 2.58 -40.05
CA LYS A 88 19.39 1.94 -39.24
C LYS A 88 18.35 2.95 -38.71
N GLY A 89 18.43 4.22 -39.13
CA GLY A 89 17.50 5.30 -38.75
C GLY A 89 16.04 4.94 -38.95
N ASN A 90 15.70 4.20 -40.01
CA ASN A 90 14.34 3.69 -40.25
C ASN A 90 13.70 3.00 -39.03
N TYR A 91 14.46 2.28 -38.20
CA TYR A 91 13.89 1.65 -36.99
C TYR A 91 13.65 2.68 -35.87
N VAL A 92 14.61 3.58 -35.61
CA VAL A 92 14.46 4.62 -34.59
C VAL A 92 13.36 5.62 -34.96
N ASN A 93 13.19 5.91 -36.26
CA ASN A 93 12.13 6.77 -36.77
C ASN A 93 10.74 6.10 -36.57
N THR A 94 10.62 4.76 -36.67
CA THR A 94 9.39 4.05 -36.25
C THR A 94 9.13 4.06 -34.73
N LEU A 95 10.10 4.48 -33.90
CA LEU A 95 9.89 4.74 -32.47
C LEU A 95 9.42 6.18 -32.19
N ASN A 96 9.24 7.04 -33.20
CA ASN A 96 8.61 8.37 -33.08
C ASN A 96 9.09 9.23 -31.88
N LEU A 97 10.37 9.12 -31.51
CA LEU A 97 10.95 9.69 -30.28
C LEU A 97 11.18 11.20 -30.40
N PHE A 98 11.75 11.64 -31.52
CA PHE A 98 12.09 13.04 -31.76
C PHE A 98 10.86 13.97 -31.85
N PRO A 99 9.71 13.60 -32.46
CA PRO A 99 8.51 14.42 -32.41
C PRO A 99 8.00 14.71 -30.99
N LYS A 100 8.11 13.76 -30.04
CA LYS A 100 7.82 14.02 -28.62
C LYS A 100 8.76 15.07 -28.05
N GLU A 101 10.07 14.91 -28.22
CA GLU A 101 11.06 15.83 -27.67
C GLU A 101 10.97 17.22 -28.31
N LYS A 102 10.67 17.29 -29.61
CA LYS A 102 10.34 18.53 -30.34
C LYS A 102 9.17 19.26 -29.69
N LEU A 103 8.00 18.60 -29.58
CA LEU A 103 6.80 19.20 -28.95
C LEU A 103 7.05 19.63 -27.51
N MET A 104 7.90 18.90 -26.77
CA MET A 104 8.31 19.28 -25.42
C MET A 104 9.06 20.60 -25.39
N TYR A 105 10.12 20.78 -26.19
CA TYR A 105 10.90 22.03 -26.22
C TYR A 105 10.20 23.19 -26.94
N GLU A 106 9.38 22.90 -27.95
CA GLU A 106 8.70 23.87 -28.81
C GLU A 106 7.46 24.48 -28.14
N SER A 107 6.71 23.66 -27.40
CA SER A 107 5.36 24.02 -26.95
C SER A 107 5.09 23.73 -25.47
N ILE A 108 5.36 22.51 -24.99
CA ILE A 108 4.93 22.10 -23.63
C ILE A 108 5.77 22.77 -22.54
N LEU A 109 7.10 22.67 -22.57
CA LEU A 109 7.98 23.23 -21.54
C LEU A 109 7.80 24.75 -21.37
N PRO A 110 7.69 25.57 -22.44
CA PRO A 110 7.32 26.99 -22.31
C PRO A 110 5.99 27.22 -21.56
N GLN A 111 4.94 26.44 -21.84
CA GLN A 111 3.65 26.55 -21.15
C GLN A 111 3.74 26.15 -19.67
N LEU A 112 4.48 25.08 -19.35
CA LEU A 112 4.69 24.63 -17.96
C LEU A 112 5.46 25.68 -17.13
N GLU A 113 6.41 26.38 -17.74
CA GLU A 113 7.16 27.46 -17.09
C GLU A 113 6.32 28.73 -16.96
N ALA A 114 5.48 29.05 -17.96
CA ALA A 114 4.57 30.19 -17.95
C ALA A 114 3.53 30.11 -16.81
N LEU A 115 2.98 28.92 -16.52
CA LEU A 115 2.02 28.72 -15.42
C LEU A 115 2.56 29.17 -14.04
N TYR A 116 3.88 29.12 -13.84
CA TYR A 116 4.53 29.65 -12.64
C TYR A 116 4.87 31.15 -12.77
N GLU A 117 5.30 31.60 -13.96
CA GLU A 117 5.68 33.01 -14.20
C GLU A 117 4.46 33.95 -14.16
N GLU A 118 3.28 33.49 -14.61
CA GLU A 118 1.96 34.12 -14.40
C GLU A 118 1.64 34.40 -12.93
N ARG A 119 2.28 33.66 -12.01
CA ARG A 119 2.11 33.74 -10.55
C ARG A 119 3.36 34.29 -9.85
N GLY A 120 4.25 34.96 -10.59
CA GLY A 120 5.47 35.59 -10.07
C GLY A 120 6.62 34.63 -9.73
N SER A 121 6.49 33.32 -9.96
CA SER A 121 7.53 32.33 -9.69
C SER A 121 8.32 31.98 -10.96
N LYS A 122 9.63 32.25 -10.98
CA LYS A 122 10.47 32.01 -12.16
C LYS A 122 11.08 30.61 -12.16
N VAL A 123 10.26 29.65 -12.55
CA VAL A 123 10.63 28.24 -12.71
C VAL A 123 11.29 27.99 -14.07
N LYS A 124 12.30 27.10 -14.08
CA LYS A 124 12.83 26.48 -15.31
C LYS A 124 13.03 24.98 -15.13
N PHE A 125 12.59 24.18 -16.10
CA PHE A 125 12.65 22.71 -16.07
C PHE A 125 13.78 22.15 -16.94
N ALA A 126 14.04 22.75 -18.10
CA ALA A 126 14.92 22.19 -19.13
C ALA A 126 16.08 23.15 -19.53
N PRO A 127 17.06 22.69 -20.34
CA PRO A 127 17.89 23.60 -21.13
C PRO A 127 17.03 24.56 -21.96
N ARG A 128 17.52 25.78 -22.23
CA ARG A 128 16.92 26.62 -23.28
C ARG A 128 17.17 25.92 -24.61
N CYS A 129 16.10 25.70 -25.38
CA CYS A 129 16.20 25.41 -26.80
C CYS A 129 16.44 26.72 -27.56
N HIS A 130 17.39 26.72 -28.49
CA HIS A 130 17.79 27.88 -29.28
C HIS A 130 17.33 27.74 -30.74
N TRP A 131 17.46 26.53 -31.28
CA TRP A 131 17.01 26.17 -32.62
C TRP A 131 16.25 24.84 -32.60
N ILE A 132 15.16 24.78 -33.35
CA ILE A 132 14.40 23.58 -33.68
C ILE A 132 14.22 23.63 -35.19
N GLU A 133 14.50 22.52 -35.86
CA GLU A 133 14.34 22.37 -37.29
C GLU A 133 13.74 20.99 -37.58
N ASP A 134 12.89 20.93 -38.61
CA ASP A 134 12.20 19.72 -39.05
C ASP A 134 12.24 19.70 -40.58
N ASN A 135 13.32 19.15 -41.12
CA ASN A 135 13.57 19.14 -42.55
C ASN A 135 13.05 17.83 -43.15
N SER A 136 11.81 17.84 -43.63
CA SER A 136 11.13 16.66 -44.19
C SER A 136 11.13 15.44 -43.24
N GLY A 137 10.98 15.68 -41.94
CA GLY A 137 11.01 14.65 -40.89
C GLY A 137 12.38 14.44 -40.23
N GLN A 138 13.48 14.97 -40.77
CA GLN A 138 14.76 15.01 -40.05
C GLN A 138 14.70 16.13 -38.99
N ILE A 139 14.39 15.76 -37.75
CA ILE A 139 14.30 16.70 -36.63
C ILE A 139 15.68 16.95 -36.03
N THR A 140 15.99 18.22 -35.80
CA THR A 140 17.23 18.71 -35.18
C THR A 140 16.92 19.70 -34.06
N LEU A 141 17.54 19.49 -32.90
CA LEU A 141 17.41 20.33 -31.71
C LEU A 141 18.79 20.91 -31.35
N VAL A 142 18.84 22.21 -31.04
CA VAL A 142 20.05 22.89 -30.55
C VAL A 142 19.76 23.52 -29.19
N LEU A 143 20.35 22.94 -28.16
CA LEU A 143 20.12 23.20 -26.75
C LEU A 143 21.31 23.93 -26.10
N ALA A 144 21.04 24.68 -25.03
CA ALA A 144 22.09 25.30 -24.22
C ALA A 144 23.00 24.24 -23.56
N ASP A 145 24.33 24.33 -23.75
CA ASP A 145 25.28 23.42 -23.09
C ASP A 145 25.39 23.72 -21.59
N LEU A 146 24.60 23.00 -20.78
CA LEU A 146 24.54 23.18 -19.33
C LEU A 146 25.88 22.96 -18.63
N LYS A 147 26.86 22.26 -19.23
CA LYS A 147 28.21 22.14 -18.64
C LYS A 147 28.93 23.49 -18.57
N THR A 148 28.69 24.41 -19.51
CA THR A 148 29.20 25.80 -19.42
C THR A 148 28.63 26.57 -18.22
N LYS A 149 27.43 26.21 -17.78
CA LYS A 149 26.74 26.79 -16.61
C LYS A 149 27.01 26.01 -15.32
N LYS A 150 28.09 25.22 -15.26
CA LYS A 150 28.50 24.41 -14.10
C LYS A 150 27.41 23.43 -13.63
N PHE A 151 26.59 22.90 -14.54
CA PHE A 151 25.72 21.76 -14.25
C PHE A 151 26.47 20.44 -14.46
N ARG A 152 26.18 19.44 -13.63
CA ARG A 152 26.73 18.08 -13.68
C ARG A 152 25.66 17.08 -13.22
N ASN A 153 25.71 15.87 -13.77
CA ASN A 153 25.00 14.73 -13.19
C ASN A 153 25.72 14.26 -11.91
N ILE A 154 25.06 13.42 -11.12
CA ILE A 154 25.69 12.67 -10.03
C ILE A 154 26.43 11.44 -10.57
N ASN A 155 27.19 10.75 -9.72
CA ASN A 155 27.71 9.42 -10.04
C ASN A 155 26.57 8.38 -10.00
N ARG A 156 26.14 7.90 -11.19
CA ARG A 156 25.08 6.89 -11.35
C ARG A 156 25.34 5.58 -10.60
N LEU A 157 26.61 5.20 -10.38
CA LEU A 157 26.99 3.99 -9.64
C LEU A 157 26.81 4.14 -8.12
N LYS A 158 26.71 5.38 -7.62
CA LYS A 158 26.37 5.69 -6.22
C LYS A 158 24.86 5.93 -6.05
N GLY A 159 24.27 6.69 -6.95
CA GLY A 159 22.91 7.22 -6.79
C GLY A 159 22.85 8.47 -5.90
N PHE A 160 21.65 9.01 -5.74
CA PHE A 160 21.34 10.17 -4.92
C PHE A 160 21.31 9.79 -3.43
N ASP A 161 22.00 10.57 -2.60
CA ASP A 161 21.80 10.56 -1.15
C ASP A 161 20.51 11.31 -0.75
N MET A 162 20.20 11.30 0.56
CA MET A 162 18.99 11.87 1.13
C MET A 162 18.78 13.36 0.83
N LEU A 163 19.85 14.16 0.73
CA LEU A 163 19.75 15.59 0.42
C LEU A 163 19.38 15.78 -1.06
N HIS A 164 20.09 15.07 -1.94
CA HIS A 164 19.91 15.19 -3.38
C HIS A 164 18.55 14.65 -3.82
N ILE A 165 18.15 13.46 -3.35
CA ILE A 165 16.87 12.85 -3.75
C ILE A 165 15.68 13.70 -3.31
N LYS A 166 15.74 14.32 -2.12
CA LYS A 166 14.70 15.26 -1.67
C LYS A 166 14.49 16.39 -2.67
N LYS A 167 15.56 17.03 -3.14
CA LYS A 167 15.47 18.14 -4.12
C LYS A 167 15.02 17.67 -5.50
N VAL A 168 15.38 16.45 -5.92
CA VAL A 168 14.88 15.86 -7.17
C VAL A 168 13.37 15.55 -7.08
N LEU A 169 12.90 14.99 -5.96
CA LEU A 169 11.47 14.70 -5.73
C LEU A 169 10.63 15.99 -5.66
N GLU A 170 11.13 17.03 -4.98
CA GLU A 170 10.52 18.37 -4.98
C GLU A 170 10.41 18.91 -6.42
N LYS A 171 11.48 18.82 -7.22
CA LYS A 171 11.48 19.31 -8.62
C LYS A 171 10.58 18.49 -9.56
N LEU A 172 10.50 17.17 -9.38
CA LEU A 172 9.59 16.32 -10.14
C LEU A 172 8.13 16.66 -9.82
N ALA A 173 7.81 16.91 -8.55
CA ALA A 173 6.48 17.33 -8.12
C ALA A 173 6.07 18.69 -8.71
N GLU A 174 7.00 19.65 -8.79
CA GLU A 174 6.79 20.96 -9.44
C GLU A 174 6.45 20.80 -10.94
N PHE A 175 7.18 19.94 -11.66
CA PHE A 175 6.92 19.61 -13.06
C PHE A 175 5.57 18.90 -13.26
N HIS A 176 5.31 17.88 -12.45
CA HIS A 176 4.06 17.12 -12.49
C HIS A 176 2.83 17.98 -12.17
N ALA A 177 2.91 18.89 -11.19
CA ALA A 177 1.82 19.82 -10.88
C ALA A 177 1.47 20.74 -12.05
N ALA A 178 2.48 21.34 -12.70
CA ALA A 178 2.26 22.15 -13.90
C ALA A 178 1.64 21.32 -15.04
N SER A 179 2.05 20.06 -15.22
CA SER A 179 1.48 19.21 -16.27
C SER A 179 0.00 18.87 -16.03
N ALA A 180 -0.38 18.67 -14.77
CA ALA A 180 -1.77 18.45 -14.39
C ALA A 180 -2.61 19.71 -14.64
N VAL A 181 -2.13 20.88 -14.23
CA VAL A 181 -2.82 22.17 -14.46
C VAL A 181 -2.91 22.51 -15.95
N LEU A 182 -1.87 22.22 -16.74
CA LEU A 182 -1.88 22.46 -18.18
C LEU A 182 -2.91 21.57 -18.91
N MET A 183 -3.08 20.31 -18.48
CA MET A 183 -4.12 19.43 -19.01
C MET A 183 -5.52 20.00 -18.75
N GLU A 184 -5.81 20.52 -17.54
CA GLU A 184 -7.12 21.12 -17.26
C GLU A 184 -7.33 22.45 -18.01
N ARG A 185 -6.28 23.26 -18.20
CA ARG A 185 -6.34 24.51 -18.99
C ARG A 185 -6.59 24.23 -20.48
N ASN A 186 -5.94 23.22 -21.05
CA ASN A 186 -5.98 22.92 -22.48
C ASN A 186 -7.07 21.88 -22.85
N GLY A 187 -7.73 21.27 -21.86
CA GLY A 187 -8.76 20.23 -22.01
C GLY A 187 -8.28 18.88 -22.55
N SER A 188 -7.12 18.84 -23.21
CA SER A 188 -6.51 17.66 -23.80
C SER A 188 -4.99 17.77 -23.84
N ILE A 189 -4.31 16.64 -24.01
CA ILE A 189 -2.86 16.56 -24.23
C ILE A 189 -2.58 15.92 -25.59
N PRO A 190 -1.57 16.39 -26.35
CA PRO A 190 -1.29 15.89 -27.70
C PRO A 190 -1.15 14.36 -27.77
N HIS A 191 -1.66 13.79 -28.85
CA HIS A 191 -1.85 12.34 -29.04
C HIS A 191 -0.52 11.55 -28.96
N GLU A 192 0.59 12.20 -29.30
CA GLU A 192 1.96 11.69 -29.17
C GLU A 192 2.22 11.19 -27.74
N PHE A 193 1.82 11.96 -26.72
CA PHE A 193 2.03 11.64 -25.30
C PHE A 193 1.09 10.55 -24.77
N GLN A 194 0.13 10.08 -25.56
CA GLN A 194 -0.77 8.98 -25.17
C GLN A 194 -0.14 7.61 -25.49
N ASN A 195 0.64 7.53 -26.56
CA ASN A 195 1.17 6.30 -27.14
C ASN A 195 2.44 5.74 -26.44
N ILE A 196 2.68 4.44 -26.64
CA ILE A 196 3.77 3.66 -26.03
C ILE A 196 4.53 2.82 -27.07
N TYR A 197 5.81 2.57 -26.80
CA TYR A 197 6.71 1.86 -27.70
C TYR A 197 6.94 0.41 -27.24
N LEU A 198 6.05 -0.49 -27.65
CA LEU A 198 6.19 -1.92 -27.43
C LEU A 198 6.24 -2.68 -28.77
N PRO A 199 7.34 -3.39 -29.09
CA PRO A 199 7.45 -4.12 -30.34
C PRO A 199 6.35 -5.17 -30.51
N VAL A 200 5.62 -5.10 -31.62
CA VAL A 200 4.56 -6.06 -31.96
C VAL A 200 5.19 -7.47 -32.02
N ASN A 201 4.64 -8.40 -31.22
CA ASN A 201 5.20 -9.74 -30.95
C ASN A 201 6.46 -9.81 -30.04
N TYR A 202 6.69 -8.88 -29.11
CA TYR A 202 7.76 -9.03 -28.09
C TYR A 202 7.67 -10.37 -27.32
N HIS A 203 6.47 -10.95 -27.17
CA HIS A 203 6.27 -12.28 -26.58
C HIS A 203 7.00 -13.42 -27.34
N LYS A 204 7.36 -13.21 -28.63
CA LYS A 204 8.18 -14.12 -29.47
C LYS A 204 9.67 -13.69 -29.55
N SER A 205 10.13 -12.85 -28.62
CA SER A 205 11.50 -12.34 -28.59
C SER A 205 12.51 -13.40 -28.10
N LYS A 206 13.40 -13.84 -28.99
CA LYS A 206 14.57 -14.68 -28.62
C LYS A 206 15.44 -13.98 -27.57
N SER A 207 15.56 -12.65 -27.65
CA SER A 207 16.33 -11.82 -26.72
C SER A 207 15.77 -11.89 -25.29
N TYR A 208 14.44 -11.82 -25.12
CA TYR A 208 13.82 -11.93 -23.80
C TYR A 208 14.07 -13.32 -23.19
N GLN A 209 13.89 -14.39 -23.98
CA GLN A 209 14.13 -15.77 -23.51
C GLN A 209 15.60 -16.01 -23.11
N ALA A 210 16.56 -15.47 -23.88
CA ALA A 210 17.97 -15.51 -23.52
C ALA A 210 18.26 -14.73 -22.24
N ARG A 211 17.71 -13.50 -22.11
CA ARG A 211 17.84 -12.68 -20.89
C ARG A 211 17.30 -13.40 -19.65
N ILE A 212 16.10 -13.95 -19.70
CA ILE A 212 15.48 -14.66 -18.57
C ILE A 212 16.29 -15.91 -18.18
N ARG A 213 16.86 -16.64 -19.13
CA ARG A 213 17.75 -17.79 -18.85
C ARG A 213 19.00 -17.35 -18.08
N SER A 214 19.75 -16.37 -18.59
CA SER A 214 20.95 -15.87 -17.90
C SER A 214 20.60 -15.22 -16.56
N TYR A 215 19.42 -14.61 -16.45
CA TYR A 215 18.94 -14.02 -15.19
C TYR A 215 18.71 -15.08 -14.12
N LYS A 216 17.92 -16.13 -14.41
CA LYS A 216 17.73 -17.25 -13.46
C LYS A 216 19.04 -17.95 -13.12
N SER A 217 19.95 -18.09 -14.08
CA SER A 217 21.29 -18.67 -13.86
C SER A 217 22.22 -17.78 -13.02
N ALA A 218 21.99 -16.47 -12.97
CA ALA A 218 22.69 -15.55 -12.08
C ALA A 218 22.05 -15.47 -10.69
N MET A 219 20.72 -15.64 -10.58
CA MET A 219 19.99 -15.61 -9.29
C MET A 219 20.50 -16.63 -8.28
N SER A 220 20.87 -17.84 -8.71
CA SER A 220 21.48 -18.86 -7.84
C SER A 220 22.86 -18.46 -7.29
N LEU A 221 23.51 -17.46 -7.90
CA LEU A 221 24.82 -16.94 -7.49
C LEU A 221 24.72 -15.65 -6.66
N TRP A 222 23.51 -15.14 -6.38
CA TRP A 222 23.32 -13.89 -5.64
C TRP A 222 23.47 -14.03 -4.12
N GLY A 223 23.46 -15.25 -3.58
CA GLY A 223 23.37 -15.48 -2.12
C GLY A 223 21.99 -15.12 -1.55
N LEU A 224 20.94 -15.17 -2.37
CA LEU A 224 19.57 -14.94 -1.96
C LEU A 224 18.99 -16.22 -1.35
N GLU A 225 18.56 -16.16 -0.08
CA GLU A 225 17.80 -17.22 0.58
C GLU A 225 16.53 -17.55 -0.22
N ASP A 226 16.16 -18.84 -0.32
CA ASP A 226 15.10 -19.34 -1.19
C ASP A 226 15.17 -18.83 -2.66
N TYR A 227 16.36 -18.67 -3.28
CA TYR A 227 16.45 -18.06 -4.63
C TYR A 227 15.47 -18.66 -5.67
N GLU A 228 15.16 -19.96 -5.57
CA GLU A 228 14.21 -20.67 -6.45
C GLU A 228 12.81 -20.08 -6.40
N LYS A 229 12.31 -19.74 -5.20
CA LYS A 229 11.03 -19.05 -4.94
C LYS A 229 10.94 -17.78 -5.75
N TYR A 230 11.96 -16.93 -5.67
CA TYR A 230 12.07 -15.70 -6.46
C TYR A 230 12.22 -15.98 -7.96
N SER A 231 12.96 -17.03 -8.33
CA SER A 231 13.14 -17.44 -9.73
C SER A 231 11.83 -17.90 -10.37
N ASN A 232 10.90 -18.46 -9.59
CA ASN A 232 9.61 -18.95 -10.07
C ASN A 232 8.61 -17.81 -10.36
N PHE A 233 8.73 -16.67 -9.68
CA PHE A 233 7.95 -15.46 -10.00
C PHE A 233 8.47 -14.69 -11.22
N ILE A 234 9.61 -15.06 -11.82
CA ILE A 234 10.12 -14.38 -13.02
C ILE A 234 9.15 -14.58 -14.20
N PRO A 235 8.54 -13.50 -14.75
CA PRO A 235 7.36 -13.61 -15.60
C PRO A 235 7.65 -14.18 -16.99
N SER A 236 6.68 -14.93 -17.51
CA SER A 236 6.64 -15.32 -18.93
C SER A 236 6.62 -14.08 -19.83
N ALA A 237 7.02 -14.24 -21.09
CA ALA A 237 7.03 -13.14 -22.06
C ALA A 237 5.63 -12.55 -22.34
N GLU A 238 4.57 -13.30 -22.05
CA GLU A 238 3.17 -12.85 -22.11
C GLU A 238 2.75 -12.11 -20.84
N GLN A 239 3.03 -12.67 -19.65
CA GLN A 239 2.77 -12.00 -18.36
C GLN A 239 3.48 -10.64 -18.29
N TYR A 240 4.76 -10.61 -18.69
CA TYR A 240 5.57 -9.41 -18.81
C TYR A 240 4.92 -8.36 -19.73
N MET A 241 4.46 -8.77 -20.92
CA MET A 241 3.75 -7.88 -21.84
C MET A 241 2.45 -7.34 -21.23
N LYS A 242 1.60 -8.22 -20.69
CA LYS A 242 0.31 -7.85 -20.06
C LYS A 242 0.51 -6.86 -18.91
N ALA A 243 1.49 -7.09 -18.05
CA ALA A 243 1.82 -6.21 -16.93
C ALA A 243 2.40 -4.86 -17.38
N THR A 244 3.21 -4.86 -18.45
CA THR A 244 3.72 -3.61 -19.07
C THR A 244 2.57 -2.78 -19.65
N MET A 245 1.63 -3.40 -20.37
CA MET A 245 0.42 -2.74 -20.89
C MET A 245 -0.45 -2.15 -19.76
N HIS A 246 -0.63 -2.90 -18.66
CA HIS A 246 -1.39 -2.45 -17.49
C HIS A 246 -0.81 -1.15 -16.87
N CYS A 247 0.52 -1.10 -16.69
CA CYS A 247 1.20 0.08 -16.14
C CYS A 247 1.03 1.34 -17.00
N HIS A 248 0.88 1.17 -18.32
CA HIS A 248 0.79 2.29 -19.26
C HIS A 248 -0.63 2.77 -19.58
N HIS A 249 -1.65 1.93 -19.43
CA HIS A 249 -3.04 2.33 -19.65
C HIS A 249 -3.66 2.92 -18.37
N GLY A 250 -3.47 2.25 -17.23
CA GLY A 250 -3.95 2.69 -15.92
C GLY A 250 -5.47 2.84 -15.79
N ASP A 251 -5.92 3.35 -14.66
CA ASP A 251 -7.33 3.69 -14.42
C ASP A 251 -7.65 5.08 -15.01
N PRO A 252 -8.75 5.28 -15.76
CA PRO A 252 -9.18 6.61 -16.19
C PRO A 252 -9.46 7.59 -15.05
N SER A 253 -9.85 7.12 -13.86
CA SER A 253 -10.25 7.95 -12.72
C SER A 253 -9.12 8.32 -11.75
N GLU A 254 -7.88 7.90 -11.99
CA GLU A 254 -6.73 8.28 -11.15
C GLU A 254 -6.13 9.63 -11.56
N PHE A 255 -5.44 10.28 -10.62
CA PHE A 255 -4.66 11.50 -10.88
C PHE A 255 -3.54 11.23 -11.89
N LYS A 256 -3.44 12.07 -12.91
CA LYS A 256 -2.50 11.91 -14.04
C LYS A 256 -1.65 13.14 -14.27
N VAL A 257 -0.47 12.89 -14.81
CA VAL A 257 0.62 13.84 -15.06
C VAL A 257 1.31 13.49 -16.37
N LEU A 258 2.02 14.45 -16.95
CA LEU A 258 2.98 14.17 -18.01
C LEU A 258 4.26 13.67 -17.34
N ASN A 259 4.44 12.34 -17.34
CA ASN A 259 5.69 11.71 -16.92
C ASN A 259 6.78 12.03 -17.95
N HIS A 260 8.02 12.15 -17.48
CA HIS A 260 9.22 12.19 -18.31
C HIS A 260 9.47 10.84 -19.02
N GLY A 261 9.21 9.72 -18.33
CA GLY A 261 9.24 8.35 -18.89
C GLY A 261 10.63 7.74 -19.14
N ASP A 262 11.68 8.40 -18.64
CA ASP A 262 13.08 7.92 -18.58
C ASP A 262 13.76 8.67 -17.41
N PHE A 263 13.13 8.67 -16.22
CA PHE A 263 13.43 9.63 -15.15
C PHE A 263 14.51 9.14 -14.18
N TRP A 264 15.73 8.97 -14.69
CA TRP A 264 16.89 8.52 -13.94
C TRP A 264 18.05 9.55 -13.88
N SER A 265 19.05 9.27 -13.03
CA SER A 265 20.10 10.23 -12.64
C SER A 265 20.90 10.89 -13.78
N SER A 266 21.00 10.25 -14.95
CA SER A 266 21.70 10.82 -16.11
C SER A 266 20.87 11.85 -16.87
N ASN A 267 19.54 11.78 -16.74
CA ASN A 267 18.61 12.77 -17.29
C ASN A 267 18.35 13.94 -16.33
N ILE A 268 19.01 13.94 -15.15
CA ILE A 268 18.87 14.96 -14.10
C ILE A 268 20.22 15.65 -13.87
N MET A 269 20.32 16.91 -14.32
CA MET A 269 21.51 17.73 -14.15
C MET A 269 21.37 18.72 -12.99
N LEU A 270 22.39 18.80 -12.14
CA LEU A 270 22.43 19.62 -10.93
C LEU A 270 23.51 20.70 -11.00
N ASN A 271 23.18 21.92 -10.56
CA ASN A 271 24.11 23.01 -10.29
C ASN A 271 24.05 23.37 -8.79
N TYR A 272 25.18 23.83 -8.25
CA TYR A 272 25.41 24.02 -6.81
C TYR A 272 25.77 25.48 -6.50
N LEU A 273 25.50 25.94 -5.28
CA LEU A 273 25.87 27.29 -4.85
C LEU A 273 27.40 27.42 -4.73
N SER A 274 27.95 28.57 -5.15
CA SER A 274 29.39 28.80 -5.25
C SER A 274 30.13 28.93 -3.92
N ASN A 275 29.40 29.18 -2.82
CA ASN A 275 29.97 29.59 -1.54
C ASN A 275 29.90 28.47 -0.48
N ALA A 276 29.49 27.26 -0.86
CA ALA A 276 29.44 26.13 0.06
C ALA A 276 30.87 25.67 0.41
N THR A 277 31.23 25.79 1.69
CA THR A 277 32.53 25.34 2.24
C THR A 277 32.76 23.84 2.06
N ASN A 278 31.68 23.07 1.90
CA ASN A 278 31.70 21.71 1.37
C ASN A 278 31.08 21.69 -0.04
N ALA A 279 31.89 21.43 -1.07
CA ALA A 279 31.57 21.68 -2.49
C ALA A 279 30.42 20.86 -3.14
N ASN A 280 29.57 20.19 -2.35
CA ASN A 280 28.46 19.36 -2.82
C ASN A 280 27.16 19.50 -1.97
N THR A 281 27.08 20.35 -0.94
CA THR A 281 25.92 20.36 -0.02
C THR A 281 24.69 21.07 -0.58
N ASP A 282 24.84 22.20 -1.27
CA ASP A 282 23.70 23.08 -1.57
C ASP A 282 23.41 23.16 -3.07
N ILE A 283 22.32 22.48 -3.47
CA ILE A 283 21.81 22.48 -4.84
C ILE A 283 21.11 23.83 -5.12
N ASN A 284 21.67 24.58 -6.06
CA ASN A 284 21.14 25.85 -6.55
C ASN A 284 20.02 25.62 -7.56
N GLN A 285 20.25 24.77 -8.56
CA GLN A 285 19.32 24.56 -9.68
C GLN A 285 19.36 23.12 -10.20
N ILE A 286 18.19 22.63 -10.62
CA ILE A 286 17.99 21.33 -11.27
C ILE A 286 17.46 21.56 -12.69
N ARG A 287 17.91 20.76 -13.65
CA ARG A 287 17.32 20.65 -14.99
C ARG A 287 17.16 19.20 -15.40
N PHE A 288 16.08 18.90 -16.11
CA PHE A 288 15.84 17.63 -16.76
C PHE A 288 16.26 17.70 -18.24
N VAL A 289 16.68 16.59 -18.81
CA VAL A 289 17.10 16.46 -20.22
C VAL A 289 16.60 15.14 -20.81
N ASP A 290 16.59 15.05 -22.14
CA ASP A 290 16.12 13.88 -22.92
C ASP A 290 14.64 13.50 -22.70
N PHE A 291 13.74 14.42 -23.07
CA PHE A 291 12.29 14.27 -22.97
C PHE A 291 11.68 13.35 -24.06
N GLN A 292 12.45 12.40 -24.61
CA GLN A 292 12.04 11.55 -25.73
C GLN A 292 10.96 10.51 -25.38
N MET A 293 10.82 10.14 -24.10
CA MET A 293 9.91 9.09 -23.63
C MET A 293 8.57 9.60 -23.06
N CYS A 294 8.36 10.92 -22.99
CA CYS A 294 7.25 11.55 -22.27
C CYS A 294 5.87 10.91 -22.52
N LYS A 295 5.09 10.74 -21.45
CA LYS A 295 3.77 10.08 -21.50
C LYS A 295 2.79 10.64 -20.48
N TRP A 296 1.55 10.88 -20.90
CA TRP A 296 0.42 11.13 -20.00
C TRP A 296 0.02 9.84 -19.28
N SER A 297 0.21 9.79 -17.96
CA SER A 297 -0.12 8.61 -17.14
C SER A 297 -0.17 8.94 -15.65
N ASN A 298 -0.31 7.91 -14.81
CA ASN A 298 -0.16 8.04 -13.36
C ASN A 298 1.28 8.51 -13.01
N PRO A 299 1.51 9.21 -11.88
CA PRO A 299 2.84 9.66 -11.48
C PRO A 299 3.75 8.53 -10.93
N ALA A 300 3.25 7.31 -10.77
CA ALA A 300 4.02 6.21 -10.18
C ALA A 300 5.09 5.65 -11.14
N LEU A 301 5.02 5.92 -12.45
CA LEU A 301 6.02 5.45 -13.43
C LEU A 301 7.38 6.13 -13.19
N ASP A 302 7.44 7.47 -13.25
CA ASP A 302 8.66 8.23 -12.96
C ASP A 302 9.15 8.02 -11.51
N LEU A 303 8.24 7.85 -10.53
CA LEU A 303 8.62 7.59 -9.14
C LEU A 303 9.27 6.20 -8.95
N TRP A 304 8.70 5.16 -9.55
CA TRP A 304 9.30 3.81 -9.51
C TRP A 304 10.66 3.80 -10.21
N GLU A 305 10.77 4.43 -11.37
CA GLU A 305 12.02 4.53 -12.12
C GLU A 305 13.08 5.29 -11.32
N LEU A 306 12.78 6.50 -10.83
CA LEU A 306 13.70 7.30 -10.04
C LEU A 306 14.21 6.56 -8.80
N ILE A 307 13.29 5.97 -8.02
CA ILE A 307 13.65 5.31 -6.76
C ILE A 307 14.47 4.04 -7.02
N ILE A 308 14.05 3.18 -7.97
CA ILE A 308 14.80 1.97 -8.30
C ILE A 308 16.14 2.32 -8.95
N CYS A 309 16.15 3.13 -10.01
CA CYS A 309 17.35 3.37 -10.81
C CYS A 309 18.36 4.34 -10.19
N SER A 310 17.93 5.29 -9.35
CA SER A 310 18.75 6.48 -9.04
C SER A 310 19.03 6.77 -7.56
N VAL A 311 18.47 6.04 -6.60
CA VAL A 311 18.70 6.29 -5.16
C VAL A 311 19.82 5.41 -4.60
N GLU A 312 20.61 5.92 -3.65
CA GLU A 312 21.63 5.13 -2.93
C GLU A 312 21.00 3.89 -2.29
N SER A 313 21.59 2.71 -2.49
CA SER A 313 20.87 1.42 -2.28
C SER A 313 20.38 1.19 -0.84
N ASN A 314 21.17 1.58 0.14
CA ASN A 314 20.85 1.61 1.57
C ASN A 314 19.66 2.53 1.94
N LEU A 315 19.34 3.52 1.10
CA LEU A 315 18.22 4.45 1.29
C LEU A 315 16.97 4.01 0.52
N ARG A 316 17.14 3.51 -0.72
CA ARG A 316 16.08 3.16 -1.69
C ARG A 316 14.85 2.51 -1.06
N ILE A 317 15.06 1.39 -0.37
CA ILE A 317 13.98 0.59 0.23
C ILE A 317 13.66 1.07 1.64
N LYS A 318 14.68 1.43 2.42
CA LYS A 318 14.57 1.87 3.83
C LYS A 318 13.72 3.13 4.01
N HIS A 319 13.75 4.04 3.04
CA HIS A 319 13.03 5.33 3.06
C HIS A 319 11.98 5.45 1.95
N PHE A 320 11.56 4.33 1.35
CA PHE A 320 10.61 4.30 0.23
C PHE A 320 9.34 5.13 0.47
N ASP A 321 8.63 4.85 1.57
CA ASP A 321 7.37 5.52 1.90
C ASP A 321 7.58 7.01 2.28
N TYR A 322 8.78 7.37 2.78
CA TYR A 322 9.18 8.76 3.05
C TYR A 322 9.44 9.56 1.77
N PHE A 323 10.05 8.95 0.74
CA PHE A 323 10.19 9.59 -0.58
C PHE A 323 8.83 9.92 -1.21
N LEU A 324 7.85 9.03 -1.06
CA LEU A 324 6.48 9.27 -1.51
C LEU A 324 5.83 10.45 -0.75
N ARG A 325 5.99 10.53 0.58
CA ARG A 325 5.49 11.68 1.37
C ARG A 325 6.22 12.98 1.02
N ILE A 326 7.52 12.98 0.67
CA ILE A 326 8.23 14.18 0.16
C ILE A 326 7.58 14.66 -1.15
N TYR A 327 7.53 13.78 -2.16
CA TYR A 327 6.97 14.11 -3.47
C TYR A 327 5.52 14.60 -3.35
N HIS A 328 4.68 13.86 -2.63
CA HIS A 328 3.27 14.18 -2.40
C HIS A 328 3.08 15.55 -1.71
N SER A 329 3.85 15.82 -0.64
CA SER A 329 3.76 17.09 0.08
C SER A 329 4.17 18.29 -0.76
N HIS A 330 5.10 18.10 -1.72
CA HIS A 330 5.48 19.17 -2.64
C HIS A 330 4.46 19.30 -3.79
N LEU A 331 3.94 18.17 -4.29
CA LEU A 331 2.91 18.13 -5.34
C LEU A 331 1.65 18.88 -4.90
N GLN A 332 1.15 18.62 -3.68
CA GLN A 332 -0.01 19.33 -3.14
C GLN A 332 0.23 20.85 -3.04
N LYS A 333 1.43 21.27 -2.59
CA LYS A 333 1.82 22.69 -2.54
C LYS A 333 1.84 23.33 -3.92
N CYS A 334 2.41 22.67 -4.92
CA CYS A 334 2.46 23.17 -6.28
C CYS A 334 1.08 23.21 -6.94
N LEU A 335 0.24 22.17 -6.77
CA LEU A 335 -1.14 22.15 -7.28
C LEU A 335 -1.99 23.27 -6.64
N ALA A 336 -1.87 23.50 -5.33
CA ALA A 336 -2.56 24.61 -4.65
C ALA A 336 -2.05 25.98 -5.12
N PHE A 337 -0.72 26.16 -5.21
CA PHE A 337 -0.09 27.38 -5.72
C PHE A 337 -0.54 27.71 -7.16
N LEU A 338 -0.70 26.71 -8.01
CA LEU A 338 -1.16 26.85 -9.40
C LEU A 338 -2.70 26.91 -9.55
N HIS A 339 -3.46 26.74 -8.46
CA HIS A 339 -4.93 26.59 -8.42
C HIS A 339 -5.46 25.46 -9.34
N TYR A 340 -4.98 24.25 -9.11
CA TYR A 340 -5.55 23.05 -9.74
C TYR A 340 -7.06 22.92 -9.39
N PRO A 341 -7.96 22.78 -10.38
CA PRO A 341 -9.41 22.93 -10.16
C PRO A 341 -10.13 21.68 -9.63
N LYS A 342 -9.42 20.55 -9.46
CA LYS A 342 -9.97 19.28 -8.96
C LYS A 342 -9.41 18.98 -7.56
N PRO A 343 -10.07 18.11 -6.77
CA PRO A 343 -9.56 17.68 -5.46
C PRO A 343 -8.10 17.24 -5.52
N LEU A 344 -7.30 17.67 -4.54
CA LEU A 344 -5.88 17.34 -4.47
C LEU A 344 -5.69 15.83 -4.21
N PRO A 345 -4.73 15.15 -4.86
CA PRO A 345 -4.48 13.74 -4.64
C PRO A 345 -4.05 13.47 -3.19
N LEU A 346 -4.53 12.37 -2.60
CA LEU A 346 -4.20 11.93 -1.24
C LEU A 346 -2.97 10.99 -1.26
N LEU A 347 -2.18 10.95 -0.18
CA LEU A 347 -1.00 10.07 -0.16
C LEU A 347 -1.38 8.58 -0.17
N ARG A 348 -2.50 8.20 0.45
CA ARG A 348 -3.02 6.82 0.40
C ARG A 348 -3.31 6.37 -1.04
N ASP A 349 -3.80 7.27 -1.89
CA ASP A 349 -4.10 6.97 -3.30
C ASP A 349 -2.81 6.84 -4.11
N LEU A 350 -1.81 7.69 -3.85
CA LEU A 350 -0.46 7.52 -4.42
C LEU A 350 0.16 6.18 -4.02
N HIS A 351 0.07 5.76 -2.74
CA HIS A 351 0.52 4.44 -2.28
C HIS A 351 -0.21 3.30 -3.02
N ILE A 352 -1.53 3.42 -3.23
CA ILE A 352 -2.32 2.46 -4.03
C ILE A 352 -1.85 2.42 -5.50
N SER A 353 -1.57 3.57 -6.12
CA SER A 353 -1.03 3.62 -7.50
C SER A 353 0.38 3.02 -7.57
N MET A 354 1.26 3.28 -6.60
CA MET A 354 2.58 2.63 -6.53
C MET A 354 2.43 1.10 -6.46
N LEU A 355 1.50 0.57 -5.66
CA LEU A 355 1.24 -0.88 -5.61
C LEU A 355 0.65 -1.41 -6.93
N ARG A 356 -0.36 -0.74 -7.49
CA ARG A 356 -1.03 -1.18 -8.73
C ARG A 356 -0.07 -1.25 -9.92
N TYR A 357 0.84 -0.29 -10.01
CA TYR A 357 1.85 -0.21 -11.06
C TYR A 357 3.22 -0.76 -10.61
N GLY A 358 3.25 -1.57 -9.55
CA GLY A 358 4.46 -2.11 -8.93
C GLY A 358 5.31 -3.01 -9.84
N PHE A 359 4.74 -3.55 -10.91
CA PHE A 359 5.51 -4.22 -11.98
C PHE A 359 6.57 -3.27 -12.60
N TRP A 360 6.34 -1.96 -12.63
CA TRP A 360 7.33 -0.99 -13.12
C TRP A 360 8.63 -1.03 -12.31
N ALA A 361 8.59 -1.43 -11.03
CA ALA A 361 9.78 -1.64 -10.22
C ALA A 361 10.60 -2.87 -10.70
N TYR A 362 9.93 -3.99 -11.00
CA TYR A 362 10.57 -5.17 -11.59
C TYR A 362 11.12 -4.85 -12.98
N TYR A 363 10.34 -4.17 -13.82
CA TYR A 363 10.74 -3.72 -15.16
C TYR A 363 12.04 -2.89 -15.11
N ASN A 364 12.11 -1.89 -14.23
CA ASN A 364 13.30 -1.05 -14.06
C ASN A 364 14.50 -1.85 -13.52
N THR A 365 14.26 -2.74 -12.56
CA THR A 365 15.29 -3.63 -12.00
C THR A 365 15.90 -4.56 -13.07
N PHE A 366 15.06 -5.14 -13.94
CA PHE A 366 15.45 -6.12 -14.96
C PHE A 366 16.08 -5.50 -16.23
N ASN A 367 15.66 -4.29 -16.62
CA ASN A 367 16.10 -3.62 -17.86
C ASN A 367 17.11 -2.49 -17.64
N HIS A 368 16.82 -1.54 -16.75
CA HIS A 368 17.57 -0.29 -16.63
C HIS A 368 18.68 -0.41 -15.57
N LEU A 369 18.35 -0.84 -14.35
CA LEU A 369 19.27 -0.90 -13.22
C LEU A 369 20.54 -1.74 -13.50
N VAL A 370 20.40 -2.83 -14.28
CA VAL A 370 21.54 -3.68 -14.69
C VAL A 370 22.57 -2.94 -15.55
N LEU A 371 22.15 -2.02 -16.41
CA LEU A 371 23.07 -1.17 -17.18
C LEU A 371 23.54 0.03 -16.35
N ILE A 372 22.66 0.59 -15.51
CA ILE A 372 22.94 1.75 -14.66
C ILE A 372 24.00 1.45 -13.59
N LEU A 373 24.17 0.18 -13.18
CA LEU A 373 25.21 -0.27 -12.25
C LEU A 373 26.44 -0.93 -12.93
N MET A 374 26.47 -1.03 -14.26
CA MET A 374 27.66 -1.43 -15.03
C MET A 374 28.57 -0.22 -15.33
N PRO A 375 29.91 -0.30 -15.20
CA PRO A 375 30.83 0.79 -15.53
C PRO A 375 30.69 1.29 -16.97
N ASP A 376 30.91 2.60 -17.22
CA ASP A 376 30.64 3.27 -18.51
C ASP A 376 31.30 2.56 -19.71
N LYS A 377 32.56 2.15 -19.58
CA LYS A 377 33.32 1.47 -20.65
C LYS A 377 32.87 0.04 -20.92
N GLU A 378 31.98 -0.52 -20.10
CA GLU A 378 31.49 -1.90 -20.21
C GLU A 378 29.98 -1.99 -20.51
N ALA A 379 29.20 -0.97 -20.14
CA ALA A 379 27.76 -0.95 -20.35
C ALA A 379 27.42 -1.02 -21.86
N SER A 380 26.57 -1.99 -22.24
CA SER A 380 26.16 -2.18 -23.64
C SER A 380 24.77 -2.79 -23.72
N LEU A 381 23.78 -1.97 -24.09
CA LEU A 381 22.42 -2.44 -24.34
C LEU A 381 22.38 -3.48 -25.49
N LEU A 382 23.24 -3.30 -26.51
CA LEU A 382 23.41 -4.23 -27.62
C LEU A 382 23.79 -5.64 -27.14
N ARG A 383 24.86 -5.78 -26.34
CA ARG A 383 25.31 -7.07 -25.81
C ARG A 383 24.32 -7.68 -24.83
N LEU A 384 23.61 -6.86 -24.04
CA LEU A 384 22.54 -7.33 -23.15
C LEU A 384 21.41 -8.04 -23.92
N MET A 385 21.06 -7.53 -25.10
CA MET A 385 19.98 -8.06 -25.95
C MET A 385 20.41 -9.18 -26.90
N GLN A 386 21.68 -9.23 -27.31
CA GLN A 386 22.21 -10.19 -28.29
C GLN A 386 22.02 -11.64 -27.85
N SER A 387 21.48 -12.49 -28.71
CA SER A 387 21.37 -13.94 -28.43
C SER A 387 22.66 -14.70 -28.78
N GLY A 388 22.99 -15.74 -28.01
CA GLY A 388 24.21 -16.54 -28.18
C GLY A 388 25.32 -16.20 -27.18
N GLU A 389 26.41 -16.96 -27.26
CA GLU A 389 27.44 -17.10 -26.22
C GLU A 389 28.03 -15.77 -25.70
N GLU A 390 28.41 -14.85 -26.59
CA GLU A 390 28.95 -13.53 -26.19
C GLU A 390 27.92 -12.67 -25.44
N GLY A 391 26.65 -12.77 -25.82
CA GLY A 391 25.56 -12.13 -25.08
C GLY A 391 25.29 -12.82 -23.74
N ASP A 392 25.44 -14.15 -23.66
CA ASP A 392 25.29 -14.90 -22.41
C ASP A 392 26.43 -14.60 -21.43
N LYS A 393 27.68 -14.56 -21.89
CA LYS A 393 28.84 -14.07 -21.11
C LYS A 393 28.60 -12.65 -20.58
N PHE A 394 28.15 -11.74 -21.45
CA PHE A 394 27.86 -10.36 -21.05
C PHE A 394 26.74 -10.27 -20.01
N ARG A 395 25.64 -11.01 -20.22
CA ARG A 395 24.52 -11.07 -19.26
C ARG A 395 24.95 -11.63 -17.92
N MET A 396 25.71 -12.72 -17.89
CA MET A 396 26.22 -13.28 -16.63
C MET A 396 27.09 -12.26 -15.89
N LYS A 397 28.04 -11.60 -16.57
CA LYS A 397 28.87 -10.53 -15.97
C LYS A 397 28.01 -9.37 -15.42
N ALA A 398 26.98 -8.96 -16.14
CA ALA A 398 26.12 -7.86 -15.73
C ALA A 398 25.17 -8.22 -14.57
N TYR A 399 24.59 -9.43 -14.59
CA TYR A 399 23.68 -9.91 -13.54
C TYR A 399 24.38 -10.43 -12.28
N THR A 400 25.69 -10.71 -12.34
CA THR A 400 26.53 -11.04 -11.16
C THR A 400 27.42 -9.87 -10.71
N ASN A 401 27.25 -8.67 -11.29
CA ASN A 401 27.94 -7.46 -10.86
C ASN A 401 27.64 -7.16 -9.38
N PRO A 402 28.65 -7.02 -8.48
CA PRO A 402 28.41 -6.84 -7.04
C PRO A 402 27.54 -5.64 -6.65
N LEU A 403 27.53 -4.56 -7.44
CA LEU A 403 26.62 -3.43 -7.21
C LEU A 403 25.17 -3.80 -7.53
N TYR A 404 24.96 -4.53 -8.62
CA TYR A 404 23.65 -5.02 -9.03
C TYR A 404 23.12 -6.07 -8.06
N VAL A 405 23.93 -7.07 -7.71
CA VAL A 405 23.60 -8.12 -6.72
C VAL A 405 23.18 -7.49 -5.39
N ARG A 406 23.96 -6.53 -4.86
CA ARG A 406 23.60 -5.79 -3.63
C ARG A 406 22.25 -5.08 -3.74
N ALA A 407 21.92 -4.49 -4.89
CA ALA A 407 20.64 -3.81 -5.08
C ALA A 407 19.45 -4.80 -5.17
N VAL A 408 19.60 -5.92 -5.88
CA VAL A 408 18.51 -6.90 -6.03
C VAL A 408 18.21 -7.68 -4.75
N LEU A 409 19.21 -7.90 -3.89
CA LEU A 409 19.03 -8.49 -2.55
C LEU A 409 18.08 -7.66 -1.66
N ASP A 410 18.07 -6.33 -1.77
CA ASP A 410 17.08 -5.47 -1.10
C ASP A 410 15.74 -5.43 -1.84
N ILE A 411 15.78 -5.32 -3.18
CA ILE A 411 14.60 -5.06 -4.01
C ILE A 411 13.69 -6.30 -4.11
N PHE A 412 14.21 -7.50 -4.37
CA PHE A 412 13.37 -8.70 -4.60
C PHE A 412 12.53 -9.08 -3.37
N PRO A 413 13.09 -9.16 -2.15
CA PRO A 413 12.31 -9.37 -0.93
C PRO A 413 11.30 -8.23 -0.64
N PHE A 414 11.60 -6.99 -1.01
CA PHE A 414 10.65 -5.87 -0.90
C PHE A 414 9.46 -6.00 -1.86
N LEU A 415 9.71 -6.33 -3.14
CA LEU A 415 8.64 -6.54 -4.13
C LEU A 415 7.78 -7.75 -3.79
N TYR A 416 8.41 -8.86 -3.39
CA TYR A 416 7.71 -10.07 -2.94
C TYR A 416 6.76 -9.78 -1.75
N ARG A 417 7.26 -9.13 -0.69
CA ARG A 417 6.47 -8.77 0.52
C ARG A 417 5.40 -7.69 0.30
N LYS A 418 5.29 -7.11 -0.91
CA LYS A 418 4.17 -6.24 -1.32
C LYS A 418 3.26 -6.91 -2.38
N GLY A 419 3.48 -8.19 -2.70
CA GLY A 419 2.76 -8.92 -3.74
C GLY A 419 3.08 -8.50 -5.18
N LEU A 420 4.13 -7.71 -5.40
CA LEU A 420 4.44 -7.07 -6.68
C LEU A 420 5.17 -7.98 -7.68
N LEU A 421 5.35 -9.25 -7.32
CA LEU A 421 5.85 -10.32 -8.19
C LEU A 421 4.75 -11.34 -8.56
N ASP A 422 3.49 -11.13 -8.13
CA ASP A 422 2.31 -11.89 -8.58
C ASP A 422 1.65 -11.16 -9.76
N PHE A 423 1.27 -11.90 -10.80
CA PHE A 423 0.91 -11.37 -12.13
C PHE A 423 -0.47 -11.84 -12.65
N SER A 424 -1.42 -12.12 -11.74
CA SER A 424 -2.83 -12.54 -11.97
C SER A 424 -3.83 -11.44 -11.55
N ASP A 425 -4.96 -11.17 -12.28
CA ASP A 425 -5.86 -10.01 -12.00
C ASP A 425 -7.22 -9.93 -12.80
N ARG A 426 -8.39 -9.50 -12.20
CA ARG A 426 -9.74 -9.05 -12.77
C ARG A 426 -10.66 -8.31 -11.70
N SER A 427 -11.77 -7.55 -12.03
CA SER A 427 -12.44 -6.52 -11.10
C SER A 427 -13.90 -5.94 -11.33
N ARG A 428 -14.57 -5.29 -10.28
CA ARG A 428 -15.76 -4.29 -10.19
C ARG A 428 -17.24 -4.86 -10.13
N CYS A 429 -18.41 -4.29 -9.65
CA CYS A 429 -19.10 -3.08 -9.00
C CYS A 429 -20.48 -3.52 -8.29
N LEU A 430 -21.52 -2.87 -7.65
CA LEU A 430 -22.15 -1.62 -7.02
C LEU A 430 -23.58 -2.03 -6.40
N SER A 431 -24.58 -1.38 -5.68
CA SER A 431 -25.01 -0.26 -4.71
C SER A 431 -26.59 -0.36 -4.45
N TYR A 432 -27.48 0.26 -3.60
CA TYR A 432 -27.71 1.26 -2.47
C TYR A 432 -29.26 1.25 -2.01
N ILE A 433 -29.77 1.58 -0.76
CA ILE A 433 -31.20 2.02 -0.37
C ILE A 433 -31.60 2.25 1.18
N CYS A 434 -32.51 3.22 1.53
CA CYS A 434 -33.56 3.50 2.63
C CYS A 434 -33.52 3.41 4.24
N LEU A 435 -34.54 4.09 4.90
CA LEU A 435 -35.31 3.89 6.21
C LEU A 435 -34.94 4.54 7.61
N PHE A 436 -35.77 4.38 8.73
CA PHE A 436 -35.40 4.02 10.19
C PHE A 436 -36.27 4.30 11.49
N HIS A 437 -35.90 3.63 12.66
CA HIS A 437 -35.97 3.88 14.18
C HIS A 437 -36.85 2.89 15.07
N MET A 438 -36.78 2.58 16.43
CA MET A 438 -35.84 2.47 17.64
C MET A 438 -36.58 1.77 18.89
N GLY A 439 -36.20 1.37 20.16
CA GLY A 439 -35.07 1.16 21.19
C GLY A 439 -35.58 0.57 22.60
N THR A 440 -34.94 0.22 23.78
CA THR A 440 -33.61 0.20 24.57
C THR A 440 -33.51 -0.90 25.79
N GLY A 441 -32.35 -1.32 26.46
CA GLY A 441 -32.20 -2.38 27.62
C GLY A 441 -30.96 -2.64 28.69
N THR A 442 -30.66 -1.97 29.86
CA THR A 442 -29.49 -2.00 30.87
C THR A 442 -29.76 -2.55 32.33
N LYS A 443 -28.90 -3.45 32.85
CA LYS A 443 -28.58 -3.73 34.28
C LYS A 443 -29.72 -3.96 35.32
N ASP A 444 -29.86 -5.22 35.77
CA ASP A 444 -29.70 -5.63 37.19
C ASP A 444 -29.60 -7.17 37.28
N TYR A 445 -28.70 -7.72 38.11
CA TYR A 445 -28.23 -9.12 37.93
C TYR A 445 -28.76 -10.14 38.95
N THR A 446 -29.65 -11.02 38.48
CA THR A 446 -29.94 -12.34 39.07
C THR A 446 -29.66 -13.45 38.04
N PRO A 447 -29.35 -14.69 38.46
CA PRO A 447 -29.41 -15.83 37.55
C PRO A 447 -30.82 -15.94 36.91
N PRO A 448 -30.96 -16.34 35.65
CA PRO A 448 -32.28 -16.42 35.02
C PRO A 448 -33.09 -17.56 35.64
N ASP A 449 -34.32 -17.28 36.10
CA ASP A 449 -35.16 -18.27 36.80
C ASP A 449 -35.53 -19.49 35.93
N TRP A 450 -35.42 -19.37 34.61
CA TRP A 450 -35.61 -20.47 33.64
C TRP A 450 -34.42 -21.44 33.55
N LEU A 451 -33.26 -21.12 34.12
CA LEU A 451 -32.06 -21.96 34.03
C LEU A 451 -32.09 -23.07 35.08
N THR A 452 -32.84 -24.13 34.81
CA THR A 452 -32.96 -25.30 35.69
C THR A 452 -31.99 -26.43 35.33
N VAL A 453 -31.87 -27.43 36.21
CA VAL A 453 -31.05 -28.64 35.99
C VAL A 453 -31.60 -29.45 34.82
N GLU A 454 -32.92 -29.57 34.74
CA GLU A 454 -33.67 -30.34 33.75
C GLU A 454 -33.50 -29.71 32.36
N PHE A 455 -33.66 -28.39 32.25
CA PHE A 455 -33.46 -27.67 30.99
C PHE A 455 -32.04 -27.86 30.43
N LEU A 456 -31.01 -27.71 31.27
CA LEU A 456 -29.63 -27.88 30.83
C LEU A 456 -29.28 -29.37 30.54
N GLN A 457 -29.95 -30.31 31.21
CA GLN A 457 -29.83 -31.74 30.91
C GLN A 457 -30.37 -32.07 29.52
N ASP A 458 -31.55 -31.56 29.17
CA ASP A 458 -32.18 -31.84 27.88
C ASP A 458 -31.40 -31.15 26.72
N VAL A 459 -30.90 -29.92 26.95
CA VAL A 459 -29.93 -29.27 26.03
C VAL A 459 -28.71 -30.14 25.76
N LEU A 460 -28.09 -30.71 26.80
CA LEU A 460 -26.89 -31.53 26.64
C LEU A 460 -27.20 -32.89 26.01
N ARG A 461 -28.39 -33.46 26.23
CA ARG A 461 -28.87 -34.67 25.55
C ARG A 461 -29.05 -34.44 24.05
N GLU A 462 -29.75 -33.37 23.66
CA GLU A 462 -29.95 -33.01 22.25
C GLU A 462 -28.60 -32.76 21.55
N TYR A 463 -27.70 -32.01 22.19
CA TYR A 463 -26.39 -31.69 21.63
C TYR A 463 -25.50 -32.94 21.45
N PHE A 464 -25.37 -33.78 22.49
CA PHE A 464 -24.49 -34.94 22.44
C PHE A 464 -25.08 -36.15 21.71
N LYS A 465 -26.40 -36.16 21.47
CA LYS A 465 -27.15 -37.26 20.83
C LYS A 465 -27.04 -38.58 21.59
N ASP A 466 -27.01 -38.50 22.92
CA ASP A 466 -27.08 -39.65 23.82
C ASP A 466 -28.54 -40.08 24.04
N ASP A 467 -28.78 -41.39 24.18
CA ASP A 467 -30.09 -41.92 24.59
C ASP A 467 -30.49 -41.43 25.99
N THR A 468 -31.80 -41.20 26.17
CA THR A 468 -32.42 -40.43 27.26
C THR A 468 -32.11 -40.89 28.69
N ASP A 469 -31.60 -42.10 28.85
CA ASP A 469 -31.41 -42.75 30.15
C ASP A 469 -29.93 -42.78 30.59
N THR A 470 -29.02 -42.23 29.78
CA THR A 470 -27.55 -42.34 29.99
C THR A 470 -26.84 -41.07 30.42
N LEU A 471 -27.46 -39.90 30.17
CA LEU A 471 -26.94 -38.57 30.53
C LEU A 471 -27.80 -37.95 31.65
N GLU A 472 -27.16 -37.62 32.78
CA GLU A 472 -27.78 -36.92 33.91
C GLU A 472 -26.95 -35.70 34.34
N VAL A 473 -27.63 -34.59 34.69
CA VAL A 473 -27.03 -33.39 35.27
C VAL A 473 -27.29 -33.33 36.77
N HIS A 474 -26.23 -33.18 37.56
CA HIS A 474 -26.27 -33.14 39.02
C HIS A 474 -25.58 -31.89 39.57
N ASN A 475 -26.00 -31.44 40.76
CA ASN A 475 -25.30 -30.43 41.56
C ASN A 475 -24.92 -29.13 40.82
N MET A 476 -25.80 -28.63 39.94
CA MET A 476 -25.57 -27.38 39.21
C MET A 476 -25.46 -26.17 40.16
N LYS A 477 -24.47 -25.30 39.91
CA LYS A 477 -24.29 -24.00 40.56
C LYS A 477 -24.03 -22.94 39.49
N VAL A 478 -24.90 -21.95 39.43
CA VAL A 478 -24.78 -20.80 38.52
C VAL A 478 -24.14 -19.64 39.28
N GLY A 479 -23.23 -18.92 38.62
CA GLY A 479 -22.71 -17.65 39.09
C GLY A 479 -22.30 -16.76 37.93
N ALA A 480 -21.84 -15.54 38.21
CA ALA A 480 -21.26 -14.68 37.19
C ALA A 480 -20.05 -15.34 36.53
N ALA A 481 -19.96 -15.25 35.20
CA ALA A 481 -18.80 -15.71 34.46
C ALA A 481 -17.56 -14.89 34.88
N ALA A 482 -16.66 -15.54 35.61
CA ALA A 482 -15.46 -14.90 36.13
C ALA A 482 -14.37 -14.86 35.05
N VAL A 483 -14.47 -13.88 34.15
CA VAL A 483 -13.35 -13.52 33.26
C VAL A 483 -12.19 -13.05 34.15
N THR A 484 -11.04 -13.70 34.02
CA THR A 484 -9.84 -13.65 34.90
C THR A 484 -9.90 -14.42 36.22
N SER A 485 -8.88 -15.24 36.43
CA SER A 485 -8.59 -16.08 37.60
C SER A 485 -7.53 -15.46 38.53
N SER A 486 -7.34 -14.13 38.50
CA SER A 486 -6.35 -13.42 39.32
C SER A 486 -6.92 -12.96 40.67
N LYS A 487 -6.39 -13.48 41.79
CA LYS A 487 -6.70 -12.99 43.14
C LYS A 487 -6.07 -11.62 43.41
N GLY A 488 -6.78 -10.54 43.09
CA GLY A 488 -6.47 -9.21 43.60
C GLY A 488 -6.63 -9.12 45.14
N SER A 489 -5.89 -8.24 45.79
CA SER A 489 -5.98 -7.99 47.24
C SER A 489 -7.16 -7.07 47.58
N GLY A 490 -8.37 -7.54 47.26
CA GLY A 490 -9.66 -6.86 47.45
C GLY A 490 -10.75 -7.75 46.87
N GLY A 491 -11.74 -8.14 47.68
CA GLY A 491 -12.60 -9.31 47.43
C GLY A 491 -13.73 -9.15 46.40
N GLU A 492 -13.66 -8.17 45.50
CA GLU A 492 -14.76 -7.82 44.59
C GLU A 492 -14.51 -8.31 43.16
N LYS A 493 -15.59 -8.69 42.47
CA LYS A 493 -15.56 -9.16 41.08
C LYS A 493 -16.19 -8.10 40.18
N VAL A 494 -15.41 -7.50 39.29
CA VAL A 494 -15.94 -6.63 38.23
C VAL A 494 -16.33 -7.48 37.02
N HIS A 495 -17.45 -7.13 36.39
CA HIS A 495 -18.02 -7.86 35.26
C HIS A 495 -17.55 -7.27 33.93
N HIS A 496 -17.19 -8.13 32.98
CA HIS A 496 -16.82 -7.75 31.60
C HIS A 496 -17.86 -8.31 30.61
N GLY A 497 -18.47 -7.43 29.82
CA GLY A 497 -19.57 -7.76 28.89
C GLY A 497 -20.37 -6.52 28.49
N PHE A 498 -19.85 -5.73 27.55
CA PHE A 498 -20.42 -4.40 27.22
C PHE A 498 -21.83 -4.44 26.63
N ALA A 499 -22.24 -5.56 26.01
CA ALA A 499 -23.54 -5.73 25.35
C ALA A 499 -24.27 -7.02 25.78
N SER A 500 -23.84 -7.72 26.84
CA SER A 500 -24.41 -9.02 27.23
C SER A 500 -24.18 -9.35 28.71
N GLU A 501 -25.14 -10.02 29.33
CA GLU A 501 -25.00 -10.60 30.67
C GLU A 501 -24.40 -12.02 30.55
N MET A 502 -23.31 -12.30 31.28
CA MET A 502 -22.61 -13.59 31.20
C MET A 502 -22.64 -14.36 32.52
N HIS A 503 -23.06 -15.62 32.43
CA HIS A 503 -23.17 -16.56 33.54
C HIS A 503 -22.27 -17.78 33.27
N CYS A 504 -21.71 -18.37 34.32
CA CYS A 504 -21.08 -19.69 34.25
C CYS A 504 -21.91 -20.65 35.11
N ALA A 505 -22.39 -21.73 34.49
CA ALA A 505 -23.05 -22.83 35.20
C ALA A 505 -22.05 -23.99 35.32
N ILE A 506 -21.72 -24.36 36.57
CA ILE A 506 -20.82 -25.47 36.90
C ILE A 506 -21.66 -26.62 37.44
N LEU A 507 -21.50 -27.81 36.88
CA LEU A 507 -22.32 -28.99 37.19
C LEU A 507 -21.50 -30.28 37.23
N GLN A 508 -22.11 -31.36 37.71
CA GLN A 508 -21.60 -32.72 37.56
C GLN A 508 -22.38 -33.42 36.45
N LEU A 509 -21.69 -33.80 35.37
CA LEU A 509 -22.26 -34.48 34.22
C LEU A 509 -21.96 -35.97 34.34
N LYS A 510 -23.00 -36.78 34.48
CA LYS A 510 -22.94 -38.23 34.36
C LYS A 510 -23.16 -38.59 32.89
N ARG A 511 -22.23 -39.31 32.28
CA ARG A 511 -22.34 -39.84 30.91
C ARG A 511 -21.68 -41.20 30.85
N ASN A 512 -22.35 -42.21 30.28
CA ASN A 512 -21.83 -43.58 30.16
C ASN A 512 -21.26 -44.13 31.49
N HIS A 513 -22.03 -43.97 32.58
CA HIS A 513 -21.68 -44.29 33.97
C HIS A 513 -20.50 -43.52 34.60
N ALA A 514 -19.75 -42.70 33.84
CA ALA A 514 -18.72 -41.83 34.39
C ALA A 514 -19.32 -40.50 34.87
N LEU A 515 -19.04 -40.11 36.12
CA LEU A 515 -19.40 -38.78 36.66
C LEU A 515 -18.20 -37.83 36.52
N SER A 516 -18.40 -36.72 35.80
CA SER A 516 -17.36 -35.73 35.51
C SER A 516 -17.79 -34.33 35.95
N LYS A 517 -16.84 -33.40 36.14
CA LYS A 517 -17.16 -31.99 36.38
C LYS A 517 -17.19 -31.24 35.05
N PHE A 518 -18.32 -30.62 34.75
CA PHE A 518 -18.57 -29.91 33.49
C PHE A 518 -18.94 -28.45 33.78
N SER A 519 -18.81 -27.57 32.79
CA SER A 519 -19.35 -26.22 32.88
C SER A 519 -19.66 -25.64 31.50
N VAL A 520 -20.62 -24.71 31.49
CA VAL A 520 -21.06 -23.97 30.30
C VAL A 520 -21.09 -22.47 30.60
N ILE A 521 -20.88 -21.66 29.58
CA ILE A 521 -21.08 -20.20 29.63
C ILE A 521 -22.42 -19.88 29.01
N LEU A 522 -23.26 -19.10 29.69
CA LEU A 522 -24.49 -18.56 29.12
C LEU A 522 -24.29 -17.07 28.84
N LYS A 523 -24.55 -16.67 27.59
CA LYS A 523 -24.55 -15.28 27.15
C LYS A 523 -26.00 -14.87 26.91
N VAL A 524 -26.52 -13.98 27.75
CA VAL A 524 -27.94 -13.63 27.87
C VAL A 524 -28.16 -12.16 27.51
N HIS A 525 -29.28 -11.87 26.85
CA HIS A 525 -29.66 -10.53 26.41
C HIS A 525 -30.03 -9.60 27.60
N PRO A 526 -29.48 -8.36 27.69
CA PRO A 526 -29.72 -7.46 28.83
C PRO A 526 -31.06 -6.69 28.79
N LYS A 527 -31.52 -6.17 29.95
CA LYS A 527 -32.87 -5.59 30.26
C LYS A 527 -32.77 -4.09 30.73
N GLY A 528 -33.57 -3.05 30.32
CA GLY A 528 -33.45 -1.58 30.71
C GLY A 528 -33.23 -0.44 29.60
N LEU A 529 -32.05 0.25 29.49
CA LEU A 529 -31.46 1.04 28.35
C LEU A 529 -30.37 0.42 27.35
N THR A 530 -29.46 -0.54 27.62
CA THR A 530 -28.45 -1.19 26.69
C THR A 530 -28.93 -2.21 25.61
N GLY A 531 -29.94 -3.02 25.90
CA GLY A 531 -30.18 -4.35 25.36
C GLY A 531 -31.25 -4.40 24.29
N VAL A 532 -32.35 -3.65 24.39
CA VAL A 532 -33.11 -3.39 23.16
C VAL A 532 -32.33 -2.43 22.24
N LEU A 533 -31.24 -1.75 22.67
CA LEU A 533 -30.25 -1.23 21.70
C LEU A 533 -29.58 -2.40 20.96
N ALA A 534 -29.08 -3.39 21.69
CA ALA A 534 -28.56 -4.63 21.12
C ALA A 534 -29.59 -5.35 20.21
N HIS A 535 -30.89 -5.29 20.53
CA HIS A 535 -31.99 -5.83 19.72
C HIS A 535 -32.20 -5.06 18.42
N LYS A 536 -32.30 -3.71 18.43
CA LYS A 536 -32.41 -2.92 17.17
C LYS A 536 -31.19 -3.15 16.29
N SER A 537 -30.01 -3.15 16.91
CA SER A 537 -28.71 -3.45 16.29
C SER A 537 -28.53 -4.94 15.98
N LYS A 538 -29.52 -5.80 16.25
CA LYS A 538 -29.54 -7.23 15.91
C LYS A 538 -28.28 -7.99 16.41
N LEU A 539 -27.64 -7.53 17.49
CA LEU A 539 -26.34 -8.01 17.98
C LEU A 539 -26.41 -9.50 18.33
N PHE A 540 -27.33 -9.86 19.23
CA PHE A 540 -27.63 -11.26 19.54
C PHE A 540 -28.04 -12.03 18.29
N LYS A 541 -28.91 -11.49 17.43
CA LYS A 541 -29.35 -12.20 16.23
C LYS A 541 -28.19 -12.51 15.26
N ARG A 542 -27.19 -11.63 15.13
CA ARG A 542 -25.97 -11.88 14.35
C ARG A 542 -25.13 -12.99 14.98
N GLU A 543 -24.90 -12.94 16.28
CA GLU A 543 -24.14 -13.97 17.00
C GLU A 543 -24.85 -15.35 16.96
N ILE A 544 -26.16 -15.38 17.19
CA ILE A 544 -27.02 -16.57 17.06
C ILE A 544 -26.92 -17.18 15.66
N MET A 545 -27.12 -16.37 14.61
CA MET A 545 -27.03 -16.84 13.22
C MET A 545 -25.60 -17.27 12.85
N THR A 546 -24.59 -16.71 13.49
CA THR A 546 -23.19 -17.11 13.29
C THR A 546 -22.94 -18.50 13.87
N TYR A 547 -23.29 -18.75 15.14
CA TYR A 547 -23.15 -20.07 15.76
C TYR A 547 -24.06 -21.14 15.14
N LYS A 548 -25.21 -20.75 14.59
CA LYS A 548 -26.19 -21.67 14.00
C LYS A 548 -25.88 -22.04 12.54
N GLU A 549 -25.55 -21.07 11.68
CA GLU A 549 -25.45 -21.27 10.23
C GLU A 549 -24.00 -21.14 9.70
N ILE A 550 -23.19 -20.24 10.28
CA ILE A 550 -21.81 -19.97 9.79
C ILE A 550 -20.82 -20.98 10.36
N ILE A 551 -20.64 -21.04 11.68
CA ILE A 551 -19.58 -21.85 12.32
C ILE A 551 -19.70 -23.34 11.97
N PRO A 552 -20.88 -23.99 12.01
CA PRO A 552 -20.98 -25.41 11.65
C PRO A 552 -20.60 -25.68 10.19
N ARG A 553 -20.98 -24.79 9.26
CA ARG A 553 -20.62 -24.92 7.84
C ARG A 553 -19.14 -24.62 7.59
N VAL A 554 -18.52 -23.72 8.35
CA VAL A 554 -17.06 -23.50 8.32
C VAL A 554 -16.31 -24.75 8.79
N GLU A 555 -16.73 -25.37 9.89
CA GLU A 555 -16.13 -26.61 10.39
C GLU A 555 -16.33 -27.80 9.43
N GLU A 556 -17.50 -27.91 8.79
CA GLU A 556 -17.79 -28.92 7.77
C GLU A 556 -16.85 -28.77 6.55
N LEU A 557 -16.73 -27.55 6.01
CA LEU A 557 -15.83 -27.24 4.90
C LEU A 557 -14.37 -27.57 5.21
N LEU A 558 -13.89 -27.18 6.40
CA LEU A 558 -12.53 -27.48 6.86
C LEU A 558 -12.31 -28.99 7.04
N THR A 559 -13.27 -29.68 7.67
CA THR A 559 -13.23 -31.14 7.83
C THR A 559 -13.19 -31.86 6.48
N GLY A 560 -13.91 -31.34 5.48
CA GLY A 560 -13.90 -31.85 4.09
C GLY A 560 -12.54 -31.76 3.38
N ILE A 561 -11.63 -30.90 3.85
CA ILE A 561 -10.23 -30.82 3.39
C ILE A 561 -9.22 -31.41 4.41
N ASN A 562 -9.71 -32.25 5.33
CA ASN A 562 -8.98 -32.86 6.45
C ASN A 562 -8.39 -31.87 7.48
N ASP A 563 -8.87 -30.62 7.52
CA ASP A 563 -8.46 -29.60 8.47
C ASP A 563 -9.45 -29.58 9.66
N ARG A 564 -9.03 -30.12 10.81
CA ARG A 564 -9.91 -30.28 11.99
C ARG A 564 -9.86 -29.11 12.97
N ILE A 565 -9.40 -27.94 12.52
CA ILE A 565 -9.28 -26.76 13.38
C ILE A 565 -10.65 -26.22 13.77
N LYS A 566 -10.86 -26.04 15.08
CA LYS A 566 -12.02 -25.33 15.63
C LYS A 566 -11.82 -23.82 15.51
N ILE A 567 -12.84 -23.08 15.08
CA ILE A 567 -12.76 -21.62 14.93
C ILE A 567 -13.25 -20.89 16.20
N ALA A 568 -14.33 -21.38 16.78
CA ALA A 568 -15.07 -20.82 17.90
C ALA A 568 -15.33 -21.91 18.97
N PRO A 569 -15.78 -21.54 20.18
CA PRO A 569 -16.34 -22.47 21.16
C PRO A 569 -17.49 -23.31 20.59
N ALA A 570 -17.73 -24.51 21.12
CA ALA A 570 -18.98 -25.22 20.83
C ALA A 570 -20.19 -24.44 21.36
N CYS A 571 -21.21 -24.24 20.52
CA CYS A 571 -22.52 -23.75 20.94
C CYS A 571 -23.44 -24.96 21.20
N TYR A 572 -23.82 -25.15 22.47
CA TYR A 572 -24.69 -26.25 22.91
C TYR A 572 -26.17 -25.96 22.65
N TYR A 573 -26.59 -24.70 22.83
CA TYR A 573 -27.97 -24.27 22.57
C TYR A 573 -28.03 -22.78 22.22
N THR A 574 -29.01 -22.39 21.42
CA THR A 574 -29.26 -21.00 21.06
C THR A 574 -30.71 -20.77 20.65
N THR A 575 -31.31 -19.66 21.07
CA THR A 575 -32.68 -19.27 20.68
C THR A 575 -32.82 -17.75 20.56
N GLU A 576 -33.81 -17.30 19.78
CA GLU A 576 -34.29 -15.91 19.75
C GLU A 576 -35.57 -15.70 20.59
N VAL A 577 -36.20 -16.78 21.07
CA VAL A 577 -37.56 -16.78 21.65
C VAL A 577 -37.59 -17.68 22.91
N PRO A 578 -38.21 -17.27 24.04
CA PRO A 578 -38.92 -16.01 24.25
C PRO A 578 -38.00 -14.79 24.37
N GLU A 579 -36.76 -14.98 24.80
CA GLU A 579 -35.70 -13.96 24.84
C GLU A 579 -34.41 -14.52 24.20
N PRO A 580 -33.55 -13.69 23.58
CA PRO A 580 -32.33 -14.19 22.95
C PRO A 580 -31.26 -14.63 23.96
N PHE A 581 -30.72 -15.84 23.81
CA PHE A 581 -29.54 -16.29 24.54
C PHE A 581 -28.77 -17.42 23.83
N LEU A 582 -27.52 -17.62 24.24
CA LEU A 582 -26.65 -18.71 23.81
C LEU A 582 -26.07 -19.46 25.02
N ILE A 583 -25.86 -20.77 24.86
CA ILE A 583 -25.12 -21.63 25.79
C ILE A 583 -23.90 -22.17 25.06
N LEU A 584 -22.71 -21.84 25.56
CA LEU A 584 -21.40 -22.07 24.93
C LEU A 584 -20.48 -22.91 25.83
N GLU A 585 -19.44 -23.49 25.23
CA GLU A 585 -18.34 -24.19 25.91
C GLU A 585 -17.58 -23.27 26.88
N ASP A 586 -17.33 -23.75 28.10
CA ASP A 586 -16.41 -23.11 29.05
C ASP A 586 -14.96 -23.37 28.66
N MET A 587 -14.40 -22.51 27.81
CA MET A 587 -13.06 -22.69 27.22
C MET A 587 -11.92 -22.75 28.25
N HIS A 588 -12.13 -22.27 29.49
CA HIS A 588 -11.17 -22.48 30.58
C HIS A 588 -11.04 -23.95 30.99
N ARG A 589 -12.05 -24.81 30.74
CA ARG A 589 -11.93 -26.28 30.89
C ARG A 589 -10.99 -26.88 29.85
N SER A 590 -11.01 -26.33 28.65
CA SER A 590 -10.25 -26.79 27.48
C SER A 590 -8.84 -26.19 27.40
N GLY A 591 -8.38 -25.53 28.48
CA GLY A 591 -7.02 -25.01 28.64
C GLY A 591 -6.77 -23.63 28.03
N TYR A 592 -7.81 -22.89 27.65
CA TYR A 592 -7.67 -21.55 27.08
C TYR A 592 -7.81 -20.46 28.16
N GLU A 593 -7.00 -19.40 28.04
CA GLU A 593 -7.08 -18.21 28.89
C GLU A 593 -7.01 -16.94 28.03
N ASN A 594 -7.64 -15.84 28.47
CA ASN A 594 -7.48 -14.54 27.80
C ASN A 594 -6.01 -14.08 27.86
N PHE A 595 -5.59 -13.26 26.89
CA PHE A 595 -4.25 -12.69 26.91
C PHE A 595 -4.04 -11.76 28.13
N GLU A 596 -2.77 -11.58 28.51
CA GLU A 596 -2.39 -10.78 29.68
C GLU A 596 -2.81 -9.29 29.57
N LYS A 597 -3.65 -8.85 30.51
CA LYS A 597 -4.20 -7.49 30.59
C LYS A 597 -3.12 -6.40 30.51
N ARG A 598 -3.46 -5.26 29.87
CA ARG A 598 -2.61 -4.04 29.78
C ARG A 598 -1.27 -4.26 29.07
N ARG A 599 -1.25 -5.22 28.13
CA ARG A 599 -0.19 -5.49 27.16
C ARG A 599 -0.79 -5.65 25.75
N LEU A 600 0.05 -5.83 24.74
CA LEU A 600 -0.34 -6.00 23.34
C LEU A 600 0.37 -7.24 22.77
N LEU A 601 -0.27 -7.91 21.82
CA LEU A 601 0.15 -9.21 21.31
C LEU A 601 1.57 -9.19 20.71
N ASN A 602 2.34 -10.26 20.98
CA ASN A 602 3.63 -10.51 20.33
C ASN A 602 3.44 -11.16 18.93
N LEU A 603 4.51 -11.60 18.27
CA LEU A 603 4.41 -12.24 16.94
C LEU A 603 3.74 -13.62 16.94
N GLU A 604 4.04 -14.52 17.89
CA GLU A 604 3.47 -15.87 17.96
C GLU A 604 1.94 -15.84 18.06
N TYR A 605 1.41 -15.12 19.05
CA TYR A 605 -0.03 -14.96 19.28
C TYR A 605 -0.73 -14.41 18.02
N VAL A 606 -0.14 -13.41 17.36
CA VAL A 606 -0.70 -12.83 16.13
C VAL A 606 -0.69 -13.81 14.96
N LEU A 607 0.36 -14.62 14.80
CA LEU A 607 0.41 -15.61 13.73
C LEU A 607 -0.68 -16.67 13.90
N LEU A 608 -0.96 -17.13 15.13
CA LEU A 608 -2.10 -18.01 15.40
C LEU A 608 -3.44 -17.35 15.01
N THR A 609 -3.68 -16.12 15.46
CA THR A 609 -4.93 -15.38 15.17
C THR A 609 -5.13 -15.19 13.67
N VAL A 610 -4.13 -14.73 12.92
CA VAL A 610 -4.30 -14.49 11.47
C VAL A 610 -4.40 -15.78 10.65
N ARG A 611 -3.75 -16.89 11.09
CA ARG A 611 -3.93 -18.22 10.47
C ARG A 611 -5.38 -18.70 10.62
N LYS A 612 -5.97 -18.55 11.81
CA LYS A 612 -7.36 -18.97 12.08
C LYS A 612 -8.37 -18.04 11.38
N LEU A 613 -8.14 -16.74 11.40
CA LEU A 613 -8.92 -15.75 10.64
C LEU A 613 -8.92 -16.04 9.14
N ALA A 614 -7.76 -16.34 8.55
CA ALA A 614 -7.65 -16.64 7.12
C ALA A 614 -8.49 -17.84 6.69
N LYS A 615 -8.60 -18.88 7.54
CA LYS A 615 -9.47 -20.04 7.30
C LYS A 615 -10.96 -19.68 7.40
N LEU A 616 -11.37 -18.95 8.45
CA LEU A 616 -12.75 -18.44 8.58
C LEU A 616 -13.14 -17.60 7.35
N HIS A 617 -12.27 -16.67 6.96
CA HIS A 617 -12.45 -15.83 5.78
C HIS A 617 -12.55 -16.65 4.48
N ALA A 618 -11.68 -17.64 4.26
CA ALA A 618 -11.75 -18.53 3.11
C ALA A 618 -13.07 -19.29 3.03
N CYS A 619 -13.45 -19.99 4.11
CA CYS A 619 -14.71 -20.73 4.18
C CYS A 619 -15.92 -19.81 3.98
N SER A 620 -15.93 -18.62 4.60
CA SER A 620 -17.05 -17.67 4.45
C SER A 620 -17.27 -17.20 3.00
N ALA A 621 -16.19 -17.08 2.20
CA ALA A 621 -16.30 -16.72 0.79
C ALA A 621 -16.91 -17.86 -0.05
N VAL A 622 -16.69 -19.12 0.34
CA VAL A 622 -17.39 -20.29 -0.22
C VAL A 622 -18.88 -20.26 0.18
N ILE A 623 -19.19 -20.12 1.47
CA ILE A 623 -20.57 -20.06 1.99
C ILE A 623 -21.39 -18.96 1.31
N ALA A 624 -20.83 -17.75 1.20
CA ALA A 624 -21.48 -16.61 0.55
C ALA A 624 -21.75 -16.82 -0.95
N ARG A 625 -21.08 -17.79 -1.58
CA ARG A 625 -21.21 -18.11 -3.00
C ARG A 625 -22.09 -19.33 -3.26
N GLU A 626 -22.13 -20.27 -2.32
CA GLU A 626 -23.08 -21.40 -2.31
C GLU A 626 -24.49 -20.93 -1.94
N ASN A 627 -24.63 -20.13 -0.88
CA ASN A 627 -25.90 -19.60 -0.40
C ASN A 627 -25.77 -18.13 0.04
N PRO A 628 -25.87 -17.16 -0.90
CA PRO A 628 -25.79 -15.72 -0.61
C PRO A 628 -26.77 -15.24 0.47
N ARG A 629 -27.92 -15.91 0.65
CA ARG A 629 -28.97 -15.49 1.60
C ARG A 629 -28.50 -15.51 3.05
N ILE A 630 -27.57 -16.39 3.40
CA ILE A 630 -26.99 -16.46 4.75
C ILE A 630 -26.23 -15.16 5.07
N MET A 631 -25.71 -14.45 4.06
CA MET A 631 -24.99 -13.19 4.25
C MET A 631 -25.90 -11.95 4.33
N GLU A 632 -27.19 -12.04 3.99
CA GLU A 632 -28.10 -10.88 3.96
C GLU A 632 -28.25 -10.19 5.32
N ILE A 633 -28.22 -10.94 6.43
CA ILE A 633 -28.25 -10.37 7.79
C ILE A 633 -26.95 -9.63 8.16
N PHE A 634 -25.84 -9.96 7.50
CA PHE A 634 -24.52 -9.40 7.75
C PHE A 634 -24.12 -8.30 6.74
N GLU A 635 -24.95 -7.97 5.74
CA GLU A 635 -24.70 -6.91 4.74
C GLU A 635 -24.63 -5.49 5.34
N GLU A 636 -25.33 -5.25 6.45
CA GLU A 636 -25.31 -3.97 7.17
C GLU A 636 -24.06 -3.87 8.08
N PRO A 637 -23.19 -2.85 7.95
CA PRO A 637 -21.97 -2.71 8.78
C PRO A 637 -22.24 -2.09 10.16
N PRO A 638 -21.30 -2.23 11.13
CA PRO A 638 -21.42 -1.65 12.48
C PRO A 638 -21.55 -0.12 12.48
N ILE A 639 -20.82 0.57 11.60
CA ILE A 639 -20.91 2.01 11.40
C ILE A 639 -21.63 2.24 10.06
N SER A 640 -22.87 2.72 10.11
CA SER A 640 -23.74 2.85 8.93
C SER A 640 -24.69 4.04 9.06
N ARG A 641 -25.42 4.36 7.97
CA ARG A 641 -26.49 5.38 7.97
C ARG A 641 -27.84 4.87 8.50
N HIS A 642 -27.88 3.71 9.19
CA HIS A 642 -29.08 3.06 9.73
C HIS A 642 -29.28 3.48 11.20
N PRO A 643 -30.15 4.46 11.56
CA PRO A 643 -30.29 4.97 12.93
C PRO A 643 -30.31 4.01 14.11
N ASP A 644 -30.74 2.75 13.96
CA ASP A 644 -30.60 1.76 15.03
C ASP A 644 -29.14 1.40 15.42
N ARG A 645 -28.15 1.96 14.70
CA ARG A 645 -26.71 1.97 15.00
C ARG A 645 -26.21 3.26 15.65
N LYS A 646 -26.95 4.38 15.53
CA LYS A 646 -26.42 5.73 15.82
C LYS A 646 -25.97 5.93 17.27
N ASP A 647 -26.65 5.29 18.21
CA ASP A 647 -26.56 5.60 19.64
C ASP A 647 -25.17 5.34 20.25
N PHE A 648 -24.34 4.52 19.60
CA PHE A 648 -22.95 4.28 20.00
C PHE A 648 -21.91 5.02 19.14
N LEU A 649 -22.31 5.68 18.05
CA LEU A 649 -21.39 6.31 17.11
C LEU A 649 -20.72 7.58 17.68
N GLU A 650 -21.32 8.22 18.68
CA GLU A 650 -20.75 9.43 19.32
C GLU A 650 -19.44 9.16 20.07
N PHE A 651 -19.14 7.89 20.42
CA PHE A 651 -17.86 7.53 21.05
C PHE A 651 -16.65 7.87 20.17
N PHE A 652 -16.71 7.54 18.87
CA PHE A 652 -15.58 7.71 17.96
C PHE A 652 -15.12 9.17 17.79
N PRO A 653 -15.98 10.17 17.49
CA PRO A 653 -15.56 11.56 17.39
C PRO A 653 -15.09 12.12 18.74
N VAL A 654 -15.81 11.84 19.84
CA VAL A 654 -15.48 12.36 21.18
C VAL A 654 -14.13 11.82 21.67
N ASN A 655 -13.86 10.52 21.51
CA ASN A 655 -12.59 9.95 21.96
C ASN A 655 -11.42 10.31 21.03
N MET A 656 -11.64 10.34 19.71
CA MET A 656 -10.61 10.79 18.76
C MET A 656 -10.23 12.26 18.96
N ARG A 657 -11.19 13.11 19.35
CA ARG A 657 -10.93 14.49 19.76
C ARG A 657 -10.06 14.56 21.01
N CYS A 658 -10.37 13.77 22.04
CA CYS A 658 -9.57 13.70 23.27
C CYS A 658 -8.11 13.25 22.98
N VAL A 659 -7.93 12.31 22.04
CA VAL A 659 -6.60 11.93 21.53
C VAL A 659 -5.90 13.08 20.79
N ALA A 660 -6.62 13.88 19.99
CA ALA A 660 -6.05 15.06 19.33
C ALA A 660 -5.62 16.14 20.36
N GLU A 661 -6.41 16.35 21.40
CA GLU A 661 -6.13 17.26 22.51
C GLU A 661 -4.88 16.83 23.28
N GLU A 662 -4.72 15.54 23.60
CA GLU A 662 -3.49 14.99 24.17
C GLU A 662 -2.25 15.21 23.27
N ILE A 663 -2.34 14.85 21.98
CA ILE A 663 -1.22 14.99 21.03
C ILE A 663 -0.84 16.47 20.82
N SER A 664 -1.75 17.42 21.05
CA SER A 664 -1.46 18.86 20.94
C SER A 664 -0.34 19.35 21.87
N HIS A 665 -0.09 18.62 22.97
CA HIS A 665 1.00 18.91 23.90
C HIS A 665 2.37 18.36 23.46
N TRP A 666 2.46 17.61 22.35
CA TRP A 666 3.68 16.93 21.91
C TRP A 666 4.46 17.73 20.87
N PRO A 667 5.69 18.21 21.15
CA PRO A 667 6.47 18.98 20.19
C PRO A 667 6.75 18.21 18.88
N GLY A 668 6.50 18.85 17.74
CA GLY A 668 6.68 18.28 16.40
C GLY A 668 5.53 17.39 15.92
N TYR A 669 4.36 17.45 16.55
CA TYR A 669 3.13 16.76 16.13
C TYR A 669 2.02 17.71 15.63
N GLU A 670 2.28 19.01 15.50
CA GLU A 670 1.26 20.06 15.30
C GLU A 670 0.37 19.80 14.06
N LYS A 671 0.97 19.38 12.95
CA LYS A 671 0.28 19.01 11.70
C LYS A 671 -0.51 17.68 11.81
N ILE A 672 -0.13 16.81 12.74
CA ILE A 672 -0.86 15.56 13.03
C ILE A 672 -2.09 15.89 13.88
N THR A 673 -1.93 16.76 14.89
CA THR A 673 -3.00 17.32 15.71
C THR A 673 -4.09 17.99 14.87
N GLU A 674 -3.70 18.88 13.94
CA GLU A 674 -4.61 19.55 12.98
C GLU A 674 -5.52 18.55 12.23
N LYS A 675 -4.91 17.48 11.70
CA LYS A 675 -5.63 16.43 10.97
C LYS A 675 -6.54 15.59 11.85
N LEU A 676 -6.11 15.26 13.08
CA LEU A 676 -6.92 14.48 14.01
C LEU A 676 -8.13 15.27 14.51
N PHE A 677 -8.01 16.57 14.73
CA PHE A 677 -9.18 17.42 14.99
C PHE A 677 -10.15 17.38 13.80
N LYS A 678 -9.67 17.67 12.58
CA LYS A 678 -10.51 17.60 11.37
C LYS A 678 -11.15 16.22 11.16
N LEU A 679 -10.43 15.13 11.47
CA LEU A 679 -10.98 13.77 11.36
C LEU A 679 -12.00 13.49 12.46
N SER A 680 -11.80 13.97 13.70
CA SER A 680 -12.78 13.82 14.78
C SER A 680 -14.13 14.47 14.44
N GLU A 681 -14.16 15.51 13.61
CA GLU A 681 -15.38 16.18 13.14
C GLU A 681 -16.16 15.37 12.09
N ASN A 682 -15.53 14.44 11.35
CA ASN A 682 -16.15 13.71 10.23
C ASN A 682 -15.91 12.18 10.21
N VAL A 683 -15.30 11.62 11.25
CA VAL A 683 -14.91 10.19 11.34
C VAL A 683 -16.06 9.23 11.00
N ILE A 684 -17.29 9.55 11.40
CA ILE A 684 -18.47 8.74 11.10
C ILE A 684 -18.84 8.78 9.61
N GLU A 685 -18.80 9.94 8.98
CA GLU A 685 -19.01 10.07 7.53
C GLU A 685 -17.94 9.27 6.77
N LYS A 686 -16.67 9.40 7.17
CA LYS A 686 -15.55 8.71 6.52
C LYS A 686 -15.54 7.20 6.76
N ALA A 687 -16.05 6.73 7.91
CA ALA A 687 -16.27 5.31 8.17
C ALA A 687 -17.41 4.76 7.31
N VAL A 688 -18.52 5.48 7.17
CA VAL A 688 -19.62 5.12 6.25
C VAL A 688 -19.14 5.07 4.80
N GLU A 689 -18.43 6.10 4.32
CA GLU A 689 -17.81 6.12 2.99
C GLU A 689 -16.88 4.91 2.76
N MET A 690 -16.11 4.51 3.78
CA MET A 690 -15.23 3.35 3.73
C MET A 690 -16.02 2.05 3.52
N TYR A 691 -17.04 1.79 4.35
CA TYR A 691 -17.84 0.56 4.27
C TYR A 691 -18.66 0.47 2.97
N GLU A 692 -19.35 1.54 2.56
CA GLU A 692 -20.18 1.54 1.34
C GLU A 692 -19.37 1.27 0.06
N ASN A 693 -18.07 1.61 0.05
CA ASN A 693 -17.20 1.36 -1.10
C ASN A 693 -16.66 -0.08 -1.22
N GLN A 694 -17.01 -1.00 -0.31
CA GLN A 694 -16.43 -2.36 -0.26
C GLN A 694 -17.11 -3.38 -1.20
N ALA A 695 -18.38 -3.20 -1.57
CA ALA A 695 -19.24 -4.21 -2.22
C ALA A 695 -18.76 -4.79 -3.57
N LYS A 696 -17.62 -4.32 -4.10
CA LYS A 696 -17.07 -4.57 -5.45
C LYS A 696 -15.85 -5.49 -5.47
N ARG A 697 -15.50 -6.07 -4.32
CA ARG A 697 -14.18 -6.66 -4.01
C ARG A 697 -14.36 -8.11 -3.53
N PHE A 698 -13.27 -8.79 -3.20
CA PHE A 698 -13.35 -10.02 -2.43
C PHE A 698 -13.96 -9.71 -1.05
N ARG A 699 -15.08 -10.36 -0.71
CA ARG A 699 -15.82 -10.17 0.54
C ARG A 699 -15.81 -11.47 1.35
N VAL A 700 -15.82 -11.31 2.66
CA VAL A 700 -15.75 -12.37 3.67
C VAL A 700 -16.67 -12.01 4.84
N PHE A 701 -17.07 -13.01 5.63
CA PHE A 701 -17.64 -12.79 6.94
C PHE A 701 -16.51 -12.30 7.88
N ASN A 702 -16.55 -11.03 8.26
CA ASN A 702 -15.65 -10.44 9.26
C ASN A 702 -16.31 -10.56 10.64
N ILE A 703 -15.48 -10.75 11.67
CA ILE A 703 -15.86 -10.64 13.08
C ILE A 703 -16.22 -9.19 13.43
N ALA A 704 -15.54 -8.23 12.79
CA ALA A 704 -15.59 -6.78 12.93
C ALA A 704 -15.16 -6.22 14.31
N ASP A 705 -15.25 -7.02 15.38
CA ASP A 705 -14.66 -6.77 16.70
C ASP A 705 -13.52 -7.75 17.02
N LEU A 706 -12.55 -7.91 16.10
CA LEU A 706 -11.41 -8.81 16.31
C LEU A 706 -10.30 -8.13 17.13
N TRP A 707 -10.38 -8.21 18.45
CA TRP A 707 -9.41 -7.60 19.37
C TRP A 707 -9.03 -8.50 20.56
N ILE A 708 -8.03 -8.04 21.33
CA ILE A 708 -7.28 -8.85 22.30
C ILE A 708 -8.13 -9.54 23.37
N ASP A 709 -9.20 -8.91 23.84
CA ASP A 709 -10.07 -9.48 24.88
C ASP A 709 -11.09 -10.49 24.30
N ASN A 710 -11.41 -10.40 23.00
CA ASN A 710 -12.20 -11.38 22.24
C ASN A 710 -11.33 -12.56 21.72
N LEU A 711 -10.15 -12.77 22.31
CA LEU A 711 -9.24 -13.88 22.03
C LEU A 711 -8.89 -14.61 23.34
N MET A 712 -8.94 -15.94 23.30
CA MET A 712 -8.38 -16.80 24.35
C MET A 712 -7.40 -17.79 23.74
N PHE A 713 -6.24 -17.96 24.35
CA PHE A 713 -5.13 -18.78 23.84
C PHE A 713 -4.92 -20.00 24.72
N ARG A 714 -4.59 -21.15 24.12
CA ARG A 714 -4.09 -22.31 24.85
C ARG A 714 -2.56 -22.29 24.80
N MET A 715 -1.96 -22.42 25.98
CA MET A 715 -0.51 -22.52 26.13
C MET A 715 -0.09 -23.99 26.04
N ASN A 716 1.01 -24.25 25.34
CA ASN A 716 1.60 -25.57 25.29
C ASN A 716 2.30 -25.88 26.62
N ASN A 717 1.96 -27.01 27.25
CA ASN A 717 2.49 -27.37 28.57
C ASN A 717 4.01 -27.56 28.58
N GLU A 718 4.63 -27.97 27.46
CA GLU A 718 6.06 -28.25 27.38
C GLU A 718 6.89 -27.03 26.99
N THR A 719 6.49 -26.29 25.94
CA THR A 719 7.25 -25.11 25.46
C THR A 719 6.90 -23.81 26.19
N GLN A 720 5.73 -23.73 26.83
CA GLN A 720 5.16 -22.49 27.38
C GLN A 720 4.91 -21.40 26.32
N GLU A 721 4.84 -21.77 25.04
CA GLU A 721 4.41 -20.93 23.92
C GLU A 721 2.91 -21.18 23.62
N PRO A 722 2.17 -20.23 23.01
CA PRO A 722 0.80 -20.50 22.61
C PRO A 722 0.75 -21.49 21.44
N ASP A 723 -0.13 -22.49 21.48
CA ASP A 723 -0.32 -23.45 20.37
C ASP A 723 -1.67 -23.33 19.64
N ASP A 724 -2.64 -22.62 20.23
CA ASP A 724 -3.97 -22.42 19.62
C ASP A 724 -4.67 -21.16 20.20
N VAL A 725 -5.68 -20.67 19.49
CA VAL A 725 -6.47 -19.48 19.84
C VAL A 725 -7.93 -19.66 19.48
N MET A 726 -8.87 -19.34 20.36
CA MET A 726 -10.30 -19.26 20.01
C MET A 726 -10.72 -17.82 19.75
N LEU A 727 -11.66 -17.66 18.82
CA LEU A 727 -12.24 -16.38 18.43
C LEU A 727 -13.64 -16.28 19.04
N PHE A 728 -13.98 -15.11 19.59
CA PHE A 728 -15.22 -14.88 20.35
C PHE A 728 -15.94 -13.61 19.87
N ASP A 729 -17.14 -13.42 20.44
CA ASP A 729 -18.05 -12.28 20.27
C ASP A 729 -18.42 -11.94 18.83
N TYR A 730 -19.44 -12.63 18.32
CA TYR A 730 -19.89 -12.50 16.93
C TYR A 730 -21.01 -11.45 16.74
N GLN A 731 -21.08 -10.45 17.63
CA GLN A 731 -22.20 -9.48 17.66
C GLN A 731 -22.09 -8.36 16.62
N LEU A 732 -20.88 -7.92 16.27
CA LEU A 732 -20.65 -6.87 15.25
C LEU A 732 -20.42 -7.43 13.84
N CYS A 733 -20.50 -8.75 13.63
CA CYS A 733 -20.06 -9.40 12.41
C CYS A 733 -20.70 -8.87 11.13
N TYR A 734 -19.89 -8.75 10.07
CA TYR A 734 -20.21 -8.01 8.87
C TYR A 734 -19.62 -8.66 7.61
N TYR A 735 -20.43 -8.81 6.57
CA TYR A 735 -20.00 -9.37 5.29
C TYR A 735 -19.35 -8.26 4.43
N GLY A 736 -18.03 -8.29 4.26
CA GLY A 736 -17.29 -7.16 3.70
C GLY A 736 -15.82 -7.44 3.44
N SER A 737 -15.03 -6.39 3.29
CA SER A 737 -13.59 -6.48 3.03
C SER A 737 -12.85 -7.15 4.19
N PRO A 738 -11.97 -8.15 3.94
CA PRO A 738 -11.15 -8.78 4.99
C PRO A 738 -10.18 -7.80 5.68
N ALA A 739 -10.01 -6.60 5.12
CA ALA A 739 -9.19 -5.54 5.71
C ALA A 739 -9.82 -4.91 6.96
N VAL A 740 -11.12 -5.13 7.23
CA VAL A 740 -11.78 -4.65 8.45
C VAL A 740 -11.15 -5.32 9.66
N ASP A 741 -11.22 -6.66 9.74
CA ASP A 741 -10.63 -7.43 10.84
C ASP A 741 -9.11 -7.29 10.90
N LEU A 742 -8.43 -7.30 9.75
CA LEU A 742 -6.98 -7.15 9.72
C LEU A 742 -6.54 -5.79 10.28
N ASN A 743 -7.13 -4.67 9.85
CA ASN A 743 -6.73 -3.36 10.37
C ASN A 743 -7.13 -3.16 11.84
N TYR A 744 -8.28 -3.70 12.26
CA TYR A 744 -8.75 -3.61 13.65
C TYR A 744 -7.85 -4.40 14.61
N LEU A 745 -7.55 -5.66 14.30
CA LEU A 745 -6.59 -6.48 15.06
C LEU A 745 -5.19 -5.84 15.06
N LEU A 746 -4.65 -5.55 13.87
CA LEU A 746 -3.26 -5.13 13.72
C LEU A 746 -2.98 -3.78 14.38
N TYR A 747 -3.88 -2.79 14.28
CA TYR A 747 -3.67 -1.47 14.86
C TYR A 747 -4.36 -1.25 16.22
N GLY A 748 -5.24 -2.16 16.65
CA GLY A 748 -5.83 -2.14 18.00
C GLY A 748 -5.07 -2.98 19.02
N SER A 749 -4.63 -4.19 18.65
CA SER A 749 -4.21 -5.23 19.62
C SER A 749 -2.75 -5.67 19.54
N VAL A 750 -2.03 -5.38 18.44
CA VAL A 750 -0.65 -5.84 18.23
C VAL A 750 0.37 -4.83 18.73
N ASN A 751 1.49 -5.31 19.30
CA ASN A 751 2.59 -4.44 19.70
C ASN A 751 3.16 -3.66 18.49
N GLU A 752 3.43 -2.37 18.68
CA GLU A 752 3.83 -1.48 17.58
C GLU A 752 5.24 -1.77 17.03
N ASN A 753 6.11 -2.45 17.81
CA ASN A 753 7.40 -2.95 17.32
C ASN A 753 7.22 -4.20 16.46
N VAL A 754 6.28 -5.08 16.82
CA VAL A 754 5.90 -6.25 16.03
C VAL A 754 5.29 -5.81 14.69
N ARG A 755 4.39 -4.82 14.68
CA ARG A 755 3.94 -4.18 13.42
C ARG A 755 5.12 -3.66 12.60
N LYS A 756 5.94 -2.78 13.19
CA LYS A 756 7.05 -2.09 12.50
C LYS A 756 8.03 -3.03 11.80
N VAL A 757 8.27 -4.23 12.35
CA VAL A 757 9.18 -5.23 11.76
C VAL A 757 8.42 -6.26 10.90
N HIS A 758 7.28 -6.78 11.37
CA HIS A 758 6.64 -7.98 10.81
C HIS A 758 5.30 -7.75 10.10
N LEU A 759 4.73 -6.54 10.06
CA LEU A 759 3.41 -6.27 9.42
C LEU A 759 3.29 -6.90 8.01
N LYS A 760 4.31 -6.74 7.17
CA LYS A 760 4.34 -7.28 5.80
C LYS A 760 4.47 -8.80 5.75
N TYR A 761 5.05 -9.42 6.78
CA TYR A 761 5.08 -10.88 6.93
C TYR A 761 3.73 -11.41 7.41
N ILE A 762 3.15 -10.81 8.46
CA ILE A 762 1.84 -11.20 9.01
C ILE A 762 0.73 -11.16 7.94
N VAL A 763 0.71 -10.09 7.12
CA VAL A 763 -0.25 -9.96 6.00
C VAL A 763 0.02 -10.97 4.87
N SER A 764 1.29 -11.32 4.63
CA SER A 764 1.67 -12.37 3.67
C SER A 764 1.29 -13.77 4.15
N GLU A 765 1.37 -14.03 5.46
CA GLU A 765 0.97 -15.31 6.07
C GLU A 765 -0.55 -15.47 6.03
N TYR A 766 -1.30 -14.42 6.41
CA TYR A 766 -2.75 -14.36 6.24
C TYR A 766 -3.16 -14.65 4.78
N HIS A 767 -2.52 -13.99 3.81
CA HIS A 767 -2.82 -14.19 2.39
C HIS A 767 -2.50 -15.60 1.91
N HIS A 768 -1.36 -16.16 2.35
CA HIS A 768 -0.97 -17.54 2.01
C HIS A 768 -2.02 -18.54 2.45
N ILE A 769 -2.45 -18.51 3.72
CA ILE A 769 -3.45 -19.44 4.25
C ILE A 769 -4.82 -19.20 3.60
N LEU A 770 -5.24 -17.94 3.43
CA LEU A 770 -6.49 -17.60 2.75
C LEU A 770 -6.54 -18.22 1.35
N LYS A 771 -5.46 -18.04 0.58
CA LYS A 771 -5.34 -18.60 -0.77
C LYS A 771 -5.34 -20.13 -0.75
N GLU A 772 -4.50 -20.75 0.08
CA GLU A 772 -4.36 -22.21 0.16
C GLU A 772 -5.68 -22.88 0.55
N THR A 773 -6.42 -22.33 1.53
CA THR A 773 -7.73 -22.85 1.93
C THR A 773 -8.77 -22.67 0.81
N LEU A 774 -8.81 -21.54 0.12
CA LEU A 774 -9.70 -21.35 -1.04
C LEU A 774 -9.38 -22.31 -2.20
N GLU A 775 -8.10 -22.58 -2.47
CA GLU A 775 -7.67 -23.54 -3.49
C GLU A 775 -8.04 -24.98 -3.11
N LYS A 776 -7.82 -25.40 -1.84
CA LYS A 776 -8.25 -26.72 -1.32
C LYS A 776 -9.77 -26.91 -1.34
N LEU A 777 -10.54 -25.85 -1.06
CA LEU A 777 -12.01 -25.85 -1.14
C LEU A 777 -12.54 -25.74 -2.58
N ASN A 778 -11.68 -25.76 -3.60
CA ASN A 778 -12.05 -25.63 -5.02
C ASN A 778 -12.89 -24.36 -5.32
N TYR A 779 -12.60 -23.25 -4.63
CA TYR A 779 -13.38 -22.01 -4.72
C TYR A 779 -13.36 -21.43 -6.14
N ASN A 780 -14.49 -21.55 -6.84
CA ASN A 780 -14.66 -21.12 -8.24
C ASN A 780 -14.94 -19.61 -8.41
N GLY A 781 -14.56 -18.77 -7.42
CA GLY A 781 -14.68 -17.32 -7.46
C GLY A 781 -13.34 -16.61 -7.71
N PHE A 782 -13.26 -15.31 -7.38
CA PHE A 782 -12.01 -14.55 -7.46
C PHE A 782 -11.21 -14.73 -6.17
N ILE A 783 -10.02 -15.32 -6.26
CA ILE A 783 -9.05 -15.35 -5.16
C ILE A 783 -8.16 -14.09 -5.26
N PRO A 784 -8.07 -13.25 -4.21
CA PRO A 784 -7.25 -12.03 -4.24
C PRO A 784 -5.76 -12.36 -4.22
N SER A 785 -4.93 -11.51 -4.83
CA SER A 785 -3.47 -11.54 -4.67
C SER A 785 -3.04 -10.81 -3.39
N LEU A 786 -1.79 -11.02 -2.94
CA LEU A 786 -1.21 -10.28 -1.81
C LEU A 786 -1.22 -8.76 -2.05
N LYS A 787 -1.02 -8.34 -3.31
CA LYS A 787 -1.12 -6.95 -3.76
C LYS A 787 -2.55 -6.42 -3.54
N ASP A 788 -3.58 -7.21 -3.83
CA ASP A 788 -4.98 -6.80 -3.65
C ASP A 788 -5.35 -6.66 -2.17
N ILE A 789 -4.96 -7.63 -1.32
CA ILE A 789 -5.12 -7.53 0.14
C ILE A 789 -4.40 -6.29 0.68
N THR A 790 -3.16 -6.02 0.24
CA THR A 790 -2.39 -4.84 0.67
C THR A 790 -3.07 -3.53 0.24
N ILE A 791 -3.62 -3.46 -0.97
CA ILE A 791 -4.40 -2.31 -1.44
C ILE A 791 -5.70 -2.16 -0.63
N ASP A 792 -6.36 -3.25 -0.27
CA ASP A 792 -7.60 -3.22 0.51
C ASP A 792 -7.36 -2.77 1.96
N MET A 793 -6.24 -3.16 2.56
CA MET A 793 -5.81 -2.63 3.87
C MET A 793 -5.58 -1.11 3.85
N ILE A 794 -4.96 -0.57 2.79
CA ILE A 794 -4.78 0.89 2.65
C ILE A 794 -6.13 1.60 2.46
N ARG A 795 -7.05 1.02 1.68
CA ARG A 795 -8.39 1.58 1.46
C ARG A 795 -9.27 1.60 2.71
N ASN A 796 -9.13 0.60 3.57
CA ASN A 796 -9.89 0.49 4.82
C ASN A 796 -9.06 0.91 6.05
N SER A 797 -8.01 1.72 5.84
CA SER A 797 -7.05 2.13 6.88
C SER A 797 -7.68 2.93 8.02
N LEU A 798 -8.82 3.60 7.80
CA LEU A 798 -9.58 4.30 8.84
C LEU A 798 -10.01 3.36 9.98
N GLN A 799 -10.32 2.08 9.70
CA GLN A 799 -10.61 1.09 10.75
C GLN A 799 -9.41 0.90 11.68
N GLY A 800 -8.18 0.97 11.15
CA GLY A 800 -6.95 0.92 11.94
C GLY A 800 -6.68 2.20 12.72
N VAL A 801 -7.05 3.37 12.18
CA VAL A 801 -7.02 4.63 12.93
C VAL A 801 -8.00 4.58 14.11
N ILE A 802 -9.24 4.17 13.87
CA ILE A 802 -10.28 4.00 14.89
C ILE A 802 -9.84 3.02 15.98
N ALA A 803 -9.26 1.87 15.63
CA ALA A 803 -8.73 0.91 16.59
C ALA A 803 -7.56 1.50 17.42
N ALA A 804 -6.64 2.22 16.77
CA ALA A 804 -5.52 2.86 17.45
C ALA A 804 -5.96 4.01 18.39
N THR A 805 -6.97 4.82 18.02
CA THR A 805 -7.39 5.99 18.80
C THR A 805 -8.50 5.72 19.81
N CYS A 806 -9.34 4.71 19.61
CA CYS A 806 -10.54 4.49 20.42
C CYS A 806 -10.53 3.15 21.17
N LEU A 807 -10.01 2.08 20.58
CA LEU A 807 -9.93 0.77 21.22
C LEU A 807 -8.68 0.61 22.09
N THR A 808 -7.51 0.97 21.56
CA THR A 808 -6.23 0.78 22.26
C THR A 808 -6.11 1.50 23.62
N PRO A 809 -6.73 2.68 23.86
CA PRO A 809 -6.81 3.26 25.21
C PRO A 809 -7.47 2.33 26.24
N ILE A 810 -8.50 1.57 25.83
CA ILE A 810 -9.27 0.68 26.71
C ILE A 810 -8.38 -0.47 27.21
N ILE A 811 -7.57 -1.05 26.33
CA ILE A 811 -6.63 -2.14 26.66
C ILE A 811 -5.65 -1.71 27.76
N PHE A 812 -5.27 -0.43 27.83
CA PHE A 812 -4.29 0.10 28.79
C PHE A 812 -4.89 0.64 30.10
N MET A 813 -6.21 0.56 30.31
CA MET A 813 -6.88 1.06 31.52
C MET A 813 -6.34 0.44 32.80
N GLU A 814 -6.14 1.26 33.84
CA GLU A 814 -5.60 0.81 35.14
C GLU A 814 -6.68 0.38 36.15
N LYS A 815 -7.92 0.85 35.95
CA LYS A 815 -9.14 0.38 36.60
C LYS A 815 -9.79 -0.69 35.71
N ASP A 816 -10.38 -1.72 36.29
CA ASP A 816 -11.05 -2.76 35.49
C ASP A 816 -12.44 -2.29 35.07
N GLY A 817 -12.65 -2.15 33.75
CA GLY A 817 -13.97 -1.85 33.15
C GLY A 817 -14.42 -0.39 33.21
N TYR A 818 -15.67 -0.16 32.83
CA TYR A 818 -16.40 1.10 32.98
C TYR A 818 -17.67 0.86 33.79
N ASP A 819 -17.90 1.64 34.84
CA ASP A 819 -19.12 1.52 35.66
C ASP A 819 -20.41 1.77 34.87
N ASN A 820 -20.32 2.58 33.81
CA ASN A 820 -21.40 2.87 32.88
C ASN A 820 -20.81 3.22 31.50
N LEU A 821 -21.39 2.68 30.42
CA LEU A 821 -20.96 2.99 29.05
C LEU A 821 -21.25 4.46 28.67
N GLU A 822 -22.19 5.12 29.35
CA GLU A 822 -22.41 6.56 29.21
C GLU A 822 -21.14 7.36 29.48
N TYR A 823 -20.19 6.91 30.32
CA TYR A 823 -18.93 7.64 30.54
C TYR A 823 -18.01 7.65 29.31
N LEU A 824 -18.17 6.74 28.35
CA LEU A 824 -17.44 6.76 27.08
C LEU A 824 -17.95 7.83 26.12
N ILE A 825 -19.26 8.07 26.08
CA ILE A 825 -19.91 9.00 25.14
C ILE A 825 -20.25 10.37 25.76
N SER A 826 -20.52 10.44 27.06
CA SER A 826 -21.02 11.65 27.71
C SER A 826 -19.99 12.77 27.75
N LEU A 827 -20.47 13.99 27.49
CA LEU A 827 -19.69 15.22 27.55
C LEU A 827 -19.67 15.84 28.96
N ASN A 828 -20.09 15.09 29.99
CA ASN A 828 -20.00 15.52 31.39
C ASN A 828 -18.55 15.44 31.90
N GLU A 829 -18.29 16.07 33.05
CA GLU A 829 -16.93 16.18 33.61
C GLU A 829 -16.29 14.81 33.90
N GLN A 830 -17.07 13.86 34.43
CA GLN A 830 -16.60 12.52 34.78
C GLN A 830 -16.21 11.68 33.56
N GLY A 831 -17.00 11.70 32.49
CA GLY A 831 -16.66 11.04 31.21
C GLY A 831 -15.44 11.69 30.55
N ASN A 832 -15.35 13.02 30.59
CA ASN A 832 -14.17 13.76 30.13
C ASN A 832 -12.91 13.48 30.97
N GLN A 833 -13.05 13.19 32.27
CA GLN A 833 -11.92 12.78 33.11
C GLN A 833 -11.46 11.37 32.75
N ILE A 834 -12.36 10.39 32.67
CA ILE A 834 -12.00 8.99 32.40
C ILE A 834 -11.33 8.85 31.01
N ARG A 835 -11.85 9.54 29.98
CA ARG A 835 -11.19 9.56 28.66
C ARG A 835 -9.78 10.16 28.71
N ARG A 836 -9.56 11.22 29.51
CA ARG A 836 -8.23 11.82 29.73
C ARG A 836 -7.29 10.85 30.46
N GLU A 837 -7.71 10.27 31.59
CA GLU A 837 -6.93 9.25 32.31
C GLU A 837 -6.44 8.12 31.38
N ASN A 838 -7.27 7.72 30.40
CA ASN A 838 -6.94 6.68 29.44
C ASN A 838 -5.97 7.14 28.32
N VAL A 839 -6.18 8.31 27.70
CA VAL A 839 -5.26 8.81 26.65
C VAL A 839 -3.94 9.32 27.20
N GLU A 840 -3.90 9.71 28.47
CA GLU A 840 -2.70 10.13 29.17
C GLU A 840 -1.84 8.96 29.69
N ASN A 841 -2.33 7.71 29.59
CA ASN A 841 -1.61 6.54 30.09
C ASN A 841 -0.22 6.40 29.42
N PRO A 842 0.90 6.28 30.18
CA PRO A 842 2.25 6.23 29.61
C PRO A 842 2.51 5.11 28.59
N LYS A 843 1.85 3.94 28.73
CA LYS A 843 1.95 2.84 27.75
C LYS A 843 1.26 3.23 26.44
N TYR A 844 0.04 3.77 26.54
CA TYR A 844 -0.71 4.24 25.38
C TYR A 844 -0.01 5.41 24.67
N ARG A 845 0.48 6.42 25.42
CA ARG A 845 1.31 7.51 24.89
C ARG A 845 2.49 6.97 24.08
N THR A 846 3.22 5.98 24.59
CA THR A 846 4.37 5.34 23.91
C THR A 846 3.97 4.64 22.60
N PHE A 847 2.88 3.88 22.62
CA PHE A 847 2.31 3.20 21.46
C PHE A 847 1.84 4.20 20.38
N LEU A 848 1.10 5.23 20.79
CA LEU A 848 0.47 6.23 19.94
C LEU A 848 1.51 7.13 19.27
N GLN A 849 2.53 7.58 20.01
CA GLN A 849 3.64 8.39 19.46
C GLN A 849 4.33 7.75 18.25
N ARG A 850 4.38 6.41 18.22
CA ARG A 850 4.95 5.61 17.12
C ARG A 850 3.92 5.40 16.01
N THR A 851 2.73 4.93 16.37
CA THR A 851 1.65 4.55 15.42
C THR A 851 1.11 5.74 14.64
N ILE A 852 0.95 6.92 15.27
CA ILE A 852 0.44 8.11 14.57
C ILE A 852 1.43 8.67 13.54
N LYS A 853 2.74 8.45 13.74
CA LYS A 853 3.78 8.77 12.75
C LYS A 853 3.79 7.77 11.58
N GLU A 854 3.44 6.51 11.81
CA GLU A 854 3.19 5.51 10.75
C GLU A 854 1.97 5.92 9.90
N PHE A 855 0.89 6.38 10.53
CA PHE A 855 -0.29 6.90 9.82
C PHE A 855 0.00 8.17 8.99
N GLU A 856 0.78 9.13 9.52
CA GLU A 856 1.17 10.33 8.76
C GLU A 856 2.12 10.03 7.58
N LEU A 857 2.95 8.97 7.66
CA LEU A 857 3.78 8.51 6.54
C LEU A 857 2.98 7.67 5.51
N SER A 858 1.93 7.00 5.95
CA SER A 858 1.07 6.17 5.09
C SER A 858 -0.09 6.96 4.44
N GLY A 859 -0.32 8.20 4.88
CA GLY A 859 -1.44 9.02 4.43
C GLY A 859 -2.78 8.61 5.03
N PHE A 860 -2.77 7.86 6.14
CA PHE A 860 -3.99 7.38 6.81
C PHE A 860 -4.67 8.47 7.66
N LEU A 861 -4.15 9.69 7.66
CA LEU A 861 -4.77 10.89 8.24
C LEU A 861 -5.16 11.92 7.16
N ASP A 862 -5.00 11.58 5.87
CA ASP A 862 -5.33 12.47 4.75
C ASP A 862 -6.80 12.23 4.32
N PHE A 863 -7.73 12.95 4.94
CA PHE A 863 -9.18 13.00 4.63
C PHE A 863 -9.64 14.45 4.38
#